data_AF-A0A9P7UBG7-F1
#
_entry.id   AF-A0A9P7UBG7-F1
#
_cell.length_a   1.000
_cell.length_b   1.000
_cell.length_c   1.000
_cell.angle_alpha   90.00
_cell.angle_beta   90.00
_cell.angle_gamma   90.00
#
_symmetry.space_group_name_H-M   'P 1'
#
loop_
_entity.id
_entity.type
_entity.pdbx_description
1 polymer ?
#
loop_
_entity_poly.entity_id
_entity_poly.type
_entity_poly.pdbx_seq_one_letter_code
_entity_poly.pdbx_strand_id
1 'polypeptide(L)'
;MMETKTEGDSDNKVGGHVAASSHPESIEATETAELSTKRGLSARHAQFIALGGTIGTGLFVGSGSTLARGGPAFLVGSYVVMSALIYMVLTAVIEISTYLPLPGGTMNYYGSRYVSRSLGFMMGWLYFYSFAIFVPFELTASALVIEYWNPNVNNAVWITIMLVMVVGLNLLPVKFYGETEFWFAGLKVLTIVGLLILSIVLFFGGGPSHERLYFRYWKDPGATKELIVQGDAGRFVAALSTLLSSVLPFTFSPEMVVVTAGEVQSPRRNLPKIARNFFWRLIVFYIGGTIAISVICPSNAPALTSGSSGAAASPWVVGIKNAGIKGLDSVINAVVVTAAWSAGNSFLYLASRSLYSMACEGSAPRIFKRCTKQGVPIYAVIASSLFSLLAYMNVNSNAADVFNWLLNLVNTGGFISWVCCGIIYIRFRKACDVQNLPKSALVARSFLQPVGSYISLIMFGLLCLLNGFTVFFPSRWSVADFLSAYIGLPLFIVIYFVHRFLHRADSWAISSHEVDLKTGLAELEAEESLEEPKEGLRARFKRHWAAVLWEPCNSGNAEVTAILRSNYDLVQTQGYHIQSIDHGEIAGWKPHRMERYLEDALQHGPFDFVLVAMKNLPDVYSIPDIIGPAIAPQTSIVLVQNGIDIEPPLLEAFPNNILLSGVPLIGCELNGREMLHNDPDILQLAYWPNPKFTPENQTTACAAFARIYNNGGAKCNIQTDISWFRWRKLIWNASFNTVCAITNLDSGAIQDAGGLDTLIRPAMRDVVAVARAAGHIFSDEILDDMVAFTPKEARLKPSMQVDAVRQKPMEIEVILGNPIKTAKKLGVLVPTLEFLYSLLQTKQWSFLNLEK
;
A
#
# COMPACT_ATOMS: atom_id res chain seq x y z
N MET A 1 57.79 -33.78 -37.21
CA MET A 1 59.25 -33.77 -37.41
C MET A 1 59.74 -32.45 -36.83
N MET A 2 60.51 -32.54 -35.73
CA MET A 2 61.42 -31.56 -35.10
C MET A 2 60.84 -30.17 -34.74
N GLU A 3 60.80 -29.77 -33.46
CA GLU A 3 61.94 -29.30 -32.62
C GLU A 3 62.64 -28.09 -33.28
N THR A 4 62.93 -26.96 -32.63
CA THR A 4 63.41 -26.79 -31.25
C THR A 4 63.41 -25.30 -30.82
N LYS A 5 63.36 -25.13 -29.49
CA LYS A 5 63.76 -24.00 -28.64
C LYS A 5 64.93 -23.12 -29.13
N THR A 6 64.90 -21.84 -28.73
CA THR A 6 66.04 -21.18 -28.05
C THR A 6 65.58 -19.97 -27.21
N GLU A 7 66.15 -19.87 -26.01
CA GLU A 7 65.97 -18.85 -24.97
C GLU A 7 66.98 -17.69 -25.07
N GLY A 8 66.66 -16.58 -24.39
CA GLY A 8 67.59 -15.57 -23.82
C GLY A 8 67.94 -14.39 -24.74
N ASP A 9 68.12 -13.15 -24.28
CA ASP A 9 68.05 -12.52 -22.95
C ASP A 9 68.06 -10.99 -23.17
N SER A 10 67.59 -10.24 -22.17
CA SER A 10 67.78 -8.79 -21.84
C SER A 10 68.12 -7.74 -22.92
N ASP A 11 67.27 -6.70 -23.06
CA ASP A 11 67.58 -5.38 -22.44
C ASP A 11 66.46 -4.33 -22.61
N ASN A 12 66.34 -3.49 -21.58
CA ASN A 12 65.37 -2.41 -21.39
C ASN A 12 65.42 -1.32 -22.48
N LYS A 13 64.24 -0.86 -22.94
CA LYS A 13 63.88 0.58 -22.99
C LYS A 13 62.39 0.82 -23.24
N VAL A 14 61.91 1.84 -22.52
CA VAL A 14 60.54 2.35 -22.35
C VAL A 14 59.97 2.94 -23.64
N GLY A 15 58.67 2.68 -23.92
CA GLY A 15 57.82 3.60 -24.68
C GLY A 15 56.77 2.96 -25.61
N GLY A 16 55.48 3.11 -25.25
CA GLY A 16 54.43 3.48 -26.20
C GLY A 16 53.64 2.39 -26.94
N HIS A 17 52.31 2.48 -26.78
CA HIS A 17 51.25 2.05 -27.70
C HIS A 17 51.03 0.56 -27.95
N VAL A 18 50.01 0.00 -27.28
CA VAL A 18 49.30 -1.19 -27.76
C VAL A 18 48.09 -0.74 -28.59
N ALA A 19 48.15 -1.13 -29.86
CA ALA A 19 47.14 -0.93 -30.88
C ALA A 19 45.87 -1.73 -30.58
N ALA A 20 44.74 -1.09 -30.90
CA ALA A 20 43.43 -1.69 -30.98
C ALA A 20 43.40 -2.79 -32.06
N SER A 21 42.84 -3.95 -31.72
CA SER A 21 42.46 -4.97 -32.69
C SER A 21 40.96 -5.24 -32.60
N SER A 22 40.30 -4.99 -33.75
CA SER A 22 39.10 -5.64 -34.28
C SER A 22 37.89 -5.82 -33.37
N HIS A 23 36.94 -4.88 -33.49
CA HIS A 23 35.51 -5.17 -33.35
C HIS A 23 35.03 -6.07 -34.49
N PRO A 24 34.41 -7.23 -34.23
CA PRO A 24 33.34 -7.74 -35.07
C PRO A 24 32.03 -7.08 -34.63
N GLU A 25 31.26 -6.63 -35.62
CA GLU A 25 29.93 -6.06 -35.51
C GLU A 25 29.05 -6.79 -34.47
N SER A 26 28.74 -6.14 -33.36
CA SER A 26 27.61 -6.52 -32.54
C SER A 26 26.35 -6.02 -33.23
N ILE A 27 25.70 -6.94 -33.92
CA ILE A 27 24.29 -6.91 -34.33
C ILE A 27 23.47 -6.14 -33.29
N GLU A 28 22.77 -5.09 -33.73
CA GLU A 28 21.70 -4.43 -32.97
C GLU A 28 20.69 -5.49 -32.52
N ALA A 29 20.85 -6.00 -31.31
CA ALA A 29 19.74 -6.60 -30.58
C ALA A 29 18.84 -5.44 -30.19
N THR A 30 17.83 -5.18 -31.02
CA THR A 30 16.61 -4.51 -30.56
C THR A 30 16.04 -5.42 -29.46
N GLU A 31 16.49 -5.25 -28.22
CA GLU A 31 15.77 -5.78 -27.07
C GLU A 31 14.42 -5.08 -27.07
N THR A 32 13.44 -5.74 -27.68
CA THR A 32 12.04 -5.47 -27.44
C THR A 32 11.86 -5.53 -25.93
N ALA A 33 11.79 -4.38 -25.26
CA ALA A 33 11.49 -4.29 -23.84
C ALA A 33 10.30 -5.22 -23.57
N GLU A 34 10.52 -6.34 -22.87
CA GLU A 34 9.47 -7.30 -22.59
C GLU A 34 8.37 -6.57 -21.84
N LEU A 35 7.21 -6.42 -22.50
CA LEU A 35 6.05 -5.78 -21.89
C LEU A 35 5.71 -6.56 -20.62
N SER A 36 5.85 -5.92 -19.46
CA SER A 36 5.57 -6.48 -18.14
C SER A 36 4.23 -5.96 -17.60
N THR A 37 3.73 -6.59 -16.54
CA THR A 37 2.54 -6.10 -15.84
C THR A 37 2.77 -4.70 -15.27
N LYS A 38 1.78 -3.81 -15.41
CA LYS A 38 1.85 -2.43 -14.92
C LYS A 38 1.20 -2.30 -13.55
N ARG A 39 1.82 -1.53 -12.65
CA ARG A 39 1.23 -1.15 -11.36
C ARG A 39 0.17 -0.07 -11.61
N GLY A 40 -1.07 -0.31 -11.17
CA GLY A 40 -2.19 0.61 -11.41
C GLY A 40 -3.27 0.62 -10.33
N LEU A 41 -3.04 -0.06 -9.20
CA LEU A 41 -3.95 -0.03 -8.04
C LEU A 41 -3.54 1.12 -7.11
N SER A 42 -4.51 1.90 -6.67
CA SER A 42 -4.30 2.96 -5.68
C SER A 42 -4.35 2.37 -4.26
N ALA A 43 -3.88 3.12 -3.26
CA ALA A 43 -3.95 2.69 -1.85
C ALA A 43 -5.38 2.36 -1.38
N ARG A 44 -6.40 3.08 -1.89
CA ARG A 44 -7.82 2.76 -1.60
C ARG A 44 -8.24 1.41 -2.20
N HIS A 45 -7.76 1.07 -3.40
CA HIS A 45 -8.07 -0.21 -4.05
C HIS A 45 -7.50 -1.36 -3.23
N ALA A 46 -6.22 -1.28 -2.83
CA ALA A 46 -5.57 -2.32 -2.04
C ALA A 46 -6.29 -2.59 -0.70
N GLN A 47 -6.70 -1.54 0.03
CA GLN A 47 -7.40 -1.69 1.30
C GLN A 47 -8.77 -2.38 1.16
N PHE A 48 -9.57 -1.98 0.18
CA PHE A 48 -10.90 -2.55 -0.05
C PHE A 48 -10.83 -3.96 -0.65
N ILE A 49 -9.86 -4.25 -1.52
CA ILE A 49 -9.59 -5.61 -2.00
C ILE A 49 -9.25 -6.54 -0.82
N ALA A 50 -8.39 -6.10 0.10
CA ALA A 50 -8.00 -6.89 1.28
C ALA A 50 -9.17 -7.13 2.25
N LEU A 51 -10.11 -6.20 2.34
CA LEU A 51 -11.28 -6.30 3.22
C LEU A 51 -12.43 -7.09 2.59
N GLY A 52 -12.70 -6.88 1.30
CA GLY A 52 -13.80 -7.48 0.54
C GLY A 52 -13.48 -8.86 -0.05
N GLY A 53 -12.21 -9.17 -0.30
CA GLY A 53 -11.78 -10.45 -0.89
C GLY A 53 -12.03 -11.68 -0.03
N THR A 54 -12.35 -11.49 1.26
CA THR A 54 -12.58 -12.59 2.21
C THR A 54 -14.06 -12.73 2.61
N ILE A 55 -14.93 -11.84 2.16
CA ILE A 55 -16.38 -11.91 2.37
C ILE A 55 -17.01 -12.33 1.04
N GLY A 56 -17.63 -13.50 1.00
CA GLY A 56 -18.15 -14.04 -0.24
C GLY A 56 -19.00 -15.28 -0.04
N THR A 57 -19.03 -16.11 -1.08
CA THR A 57 -19.89 -17.28 -1.23
C THR A 57 -19.80 -18.25 -0.06
N GLY A 58 -18.64 -18.41 0.57
CA GLY A 58 -18.51 -19.25 1.78
C GLY A 58 -19.44 -18.82 2.93
N LEU A 59 -19.52 -17.52 3.22
CA LEU A 59 -20.35 -17.00 4.30
C LEU A 59 -21.81 -16.81 3.88
N PHE A 60 -22.06 -16.41 2.62
CA PHE A 60 -23.41 -16.12 2.15
C PHE A 60 -24.19 -17.35 1.67
N VAL A 61 -23.51 -18.36 1.12
CA VAL A 61 -24.15 -19.55 0.51
C VAL A 61 -23.68 -20.83 1.21
N GLY A 62 -22.37 -21.03 1.34
CA GLY A 62 -21.79 -22.24 1.94
C GLY A 62 -22.27 -22.50 3.37
N SER A 63 -22.45 -21.44 4.16
CA SER A 63 -22.99 -21.51 5.53
C SER A 63 -24.40 -22.12 5.60
N GLY A 64 -25.21 -22.02 4.54
CA GLY A 64 -26.55 -22.62 4.48
C GLY A 64 -26.50 -24.14 4.42
N SER A 65 -25.65 -24.69 3.55
CA SER A 65 -25.41 -26.14 3.47
C SER A 65 -24.83 -26.69 4.78
N THR A 66 -23.87 -25.96 5.36
CA THR A 66 -23.27 -26.29 6.65
C THR A 66 -24.30 -26.29 7.79
N LEU A 67 -25.20 -25.30 7.84
CA LEU A 67 -26.30 -25.25 8.78
C LEU A 67 -27.27 -26.43 8.60
N ALA A 68 -27.61 -26.76 7.36
CA ALA A 68 -28.53 -27.86 7.05
C ALA A 68 -27.98 -29.24 7.47
N ARG A 69 -26.66 -29.43 7.38
CA ARG A 69 -25.95 -30.66 7.78
C ARG A 69 -25.85 -30.82 9.30
N GLY A 70 -25.38 -29.79 10.00
CA GLY A 70 -24.99 -29.90 11.41
C GLY A 70 -25.97 -29.31 12.43
N GLY A 71 -26.83 -28.39 12.01
CA GLY A 71 -27.57 -27.55 12.94
C GLY A 71 -26.75 -26.37 13.49
N PRO A 72 -27.39 -25.49 14.26
CA PRO A 72 -26.82 -24.20 14.66
C PRO A 72 -25.59 -24.32 15.59
N ALA A 73 -25.57 -25.27 16.52
CA ALA A 73 -24.45 -25.43 17.44
C ALA A 73 -23.18 -25.91 16.73
N PHE A 74 -23.30 -26.89 15.83
CA PHE A 74 -22.14 -27.34 15.04
C PHE A 74 -21.67 -26.29 14.04
N LEU A 75 -22.58 -25.49 13.44
CA LEU A 75 -22.19 -24.38 12.58
C LEU A 75 -21.30 -23.38 13.33
N VAL A 76 -21.81 -22.85 14.46
CA VAL A 76 -21.07 -21.85 15.26
C VAL A 76 -19.78 -22.44 15.81
N GLY A 77 -19.83 -23.65 16.38
CA GLY A 77 -18.65 -24.34 16.90
C GLY A 77 -17.57 -24.58 15.85
N SER A 78 -17.97 -25.00 14.64
CA SER A 78 -17.04 -25.21 13.52
C SER A 78 -16.36 -23.92 13.10
N TYR A 79 -17.10 -22.81 13.02
CA TYR A 79 -16.54 -21.51 12.68
C TYR A 79 -15.60 -20.95 13.74
N VAL A 80 -15.86 -21.22 15.03
CA VAL A 80 -14.93 -20.89 16.13
C VAL A 80 -13.64 -21.70 16.01
N VAL A 81 -13.72 -23.02 15.84
CA VAL A 81 -12.55 -23.91 15.70
C VAL A 81 -11.74 -23.54 14.46
N MET A 82 -12.39 -23.36 13.31
CA MET A 82 -11.72 -22.95 12.08
C MET A 82 -11.07 -21.58 12.20
N SER A 83 -11.76 -20.59 12.80
CA SER A 83 -11.17 -19.27 13.03
C SER A 83 -9.91 -19.35 13.91
N ALA A 84 -9.90 -20.21 14.94
CA ALA A 84 -8.74 -20.42 15.78
C ALA A 84 -7.56 -21.05 15.02
N LEU A 85 -7.81 -22.11 14.23
CA LEU A 85 -6.78 -22.76 13.40
C LEU A 85 -6.22 -21.80 12.35
N ILE A 86 -7.09 -21.02 11.70
CA ILE A 86 -6.68 -20.04 10.68
C ILE A 86 -5.91 -18.88 11.31
N TYR A 87 -6.26 -18.47 12.52
CA TYR A 87 -5.48 -17.48 13.26
C TYR A 87 -4.07 -17.99 13.61
N MET A 88 -3.91 -19.29 13.91
CA MET A 88 -2.58 -19.89 14.08
C MET A 88 -1.76 -19.81 12.78
N VAL A 89 -2.35 -20.10 11.62
CA VAL A 89 -1.68 -19.93 10.31
C VAL A 89 -1.35 -18.46 10.05
N LEU A 90 -2.29 -17.53 10.29
CA LEU A 90 -2.08 -16.10 10.11
C LEU A 90 -0.88 -15.61 10.92
N THR A 91 -0.78 -15.99 12.20
CA THR A 91 0.35 -15.54 13.02
C THR A 91 1.70 -16.05 12.49
N ALA A 92 1.77 -17.28 11.98
CA ALA A 92 2.98 -17.82 11.36
C ALA A 92 3.37 -17.02 10.09
N VAL A 93 2.39 -16.79 9.23
CA VAL A 93 2.56 -16.06 7.97
C VAL A 93 2.98 -14.60 8.20
N ILE A 94 2.42 -13.95 9.22
CA ILE A 94 2.76 -12.58 9.61
C ILE A 94 4.19 -12.48 10.14
N GLU A 95 4.65 -13.42 10.97
CA GLU A 95 6.04 -13.42 11.44
C GLU A 95 7.03 -13.55 10.28
N ILE A 96 6.75 -14.41 9.31
CA ILE A 96 7.57 -14.53 8.09
C ILE A 96 7.54 -13.22 7.29
N SER A 97 6.35 -12.71 7.03
CA SER A 97 6.14 -11.57 6.12
C SER A 97 6.57 -10.23 6.71
N THR A 98 6.60 -10.09 8.04
CA THR A 98 7.12 -8.88 8.71
C THR A 98 8.63 -8.93 8.92
N TYR A 99 9.23 -10.13 8.91
CA TYR A 99 10.67 -10.27 8.92
C TYR A 99 11.27 -9.87 7.56
N LEU A 100 10.73 -10.39 6.47
CA LEU A 100 11.25 -10.14 5.12
C LEU A 100 10.12 -9.88 4.11
N PRO A 101 9.44 -8.72 4.16
CA PRO A 101 8.37 -8.39 3.22
C PRO A 101 8.92 -8.09 1.82
N LEU A 102 8.97 -9.11 0.96
CA LEU A 102 9.48 -8.93 -0.40
C LEU A 102 8.40 -8.46 -1.37
N PRO A 103 8.70 -7.51 -2.28
CA PRO A 103 7.78 -7.09 -3.33
C PRO A 103 7.34 -8.27 -4.20
N GLY A 104 6.03 -8.45 -4.37
CA GLY A 104 5.47 -9.61 -5.09
C GLY A 104 5.66 -10.96 -4.38
N GLY A 105 6.12 -10.96 -3.13
CA GLY A 105 6.34 -12.15 -2.33
C GLY A 105 5.04 -12.91 -2.06
N THR A 106 5.07 -14.21 -2.29
CA THR A 106 3.99 -15.16 -2.00
C THR A 106 4.53 -16.30 -1.13
N MET A 107 3.65 -17.11 -0.56
CA MET A 107 4.09 -18.25 0.25
C MET A 107 4.85 -19.32 -0.57
N ASN A 108 4.66 -19.43 -1.89
CA ASN A 108 5.50 -20.31 -2.73
C ASN A 108 6.96 -19.81 -2.82
N TYR A 109 7.17 -18.49 -2.82
CA TYR A 109 8.51 -17.91 -2.78
C TYR A 109 9.23 -18.27 -1.47
N TYR A 110 8.56 -18.10 -0.32
CA TYR A 110 9.13 -18.51 0.97
C TYR A 110 9.33 -20.03 1.06
N GLY A 111 8.50 -20.82 0.38
CA GLY A 111 8.70 -22.26 0.20
C GLY A 111 10.01 -22.60 -0.51
N SER A 112 10.28 -21.94 -1.65
CA SER A 112 11.55 -22.06 -2.38
C SER A 112 12.75 -21.64 -1.54
N ARG A 113 12.60 -20.54 -0.79
CA ARG A 113 13.69 -19.90 -0.04
C ARG A 113 14.06 -20.59 1.27
N TYR A 114 13.08 -21.04 2.05
CA TYR A 114 13.31 -21.58 3.39
C TYR A 114 13.26 -23.10 3.47
N VAL A 115 12.72 -23.78 2.45
CA VAL A 115 12.53 -25.24 2.48
C VAL A 115 13.24 -25.91 1.32
N SER A 116 12.71 -25.77 0.11
CA SER A 116 13.31 -26.34 -1.10
C SER A 116 12.66 -25.75 -2.35
N ARG A 117 13.42 -25.66 -3.44
CA ARG A 117 12.92 -25.24 -4.76
C ARG A 117 11.72 -26.05 -5.23
N SER A 118 11.70 -27.36 -4.94
CA SER A 118 10.60 -28.25 -5.33
C SER A 118 9.30 -27.98 -4.55
N LEU A 119 9.40 -27.60 -3.26
CA LEU A 119 8.21 -27.22 -2.50
C LEU A 119 7.61 -25.93 -3.07
N GLY A 120 8.43 -24.91 -3.32
CA GLY A 120 7.96 -23.67 -3.91
C GLY A 120 7.37 -23.85 -5.31
N PHE A 121 7.96 -24.70 -6.16
CA PHE A 121 7.40 -25.06 -7.46
C PHE A 121 6.00 -25.69 -7.32
N MET A 122 5.87 -26.71 -6.47
CA MET A 122 4.58 -27.37 -6.22
C MET A 122 3.54 -26.38 -5.66
N MET A 123 3.91 -25.51 -4.73
CA MET A 123 3.02 -24.49 -4.17
C MET A 123 2.58 -23.46 -5.22
N GLY A 124 3.45 -23.08 -6.16
CA GLY A 124 3.06 -22.22 -7.27
C GLY A 124 1.95 -22.83 -8.11
N TRP A 125 2.10 -24.10 -8.49
CA TRP A 125 1.06 -24.84 -9.22
C TRP A 125 -0.20 -25.07 -8.38
N LEU A 126 -0.07 -25.27 -7.07
CA LEU A 126 -1.19 -25.35 -6.13
C LEU A 126 -2.01 -24.07 -6.12
N TYR A 127 -1.36 -22.90 -6.10
CA TYR A 127 -2.03 -21.61 -6.13
C TYR A 127 -2.72 -21.35 -7.46
N PHE A 128 -2.03 -21.57 -8.58
CA PHE A 128 -2.66 -21.47 -9.89
C PHE A 128 -3.89 -22.37 -10.01
N TYR A 129 -3.74 -23.66 -9.69
CA TYR A 129 -4.83 -24.63 -9.71
C TYR A 129 -5.99 -24.17 -8.82
N SER A 130 -5.71 -23.80 -7.58
CA SER A 130 -6.76 -23.49 -6.61
C SER A 130 -7.54 -22.24 -7.04
N PHE A 131 -6.85 -21.17 -7.43
CA PHE A 131 -7.49 -19.95 -7.92
C PHE A 131 -8.26 -20.19 -9.23
N ALA A 132 -7.75 -21.02 -10.13
CA ALA A 132 -8.45 -21.36 -11.37
C ALA A 132 -9.73 -22.16 -11.12
N ILE A 133 -9.75 -23.08 -10.15
CA ILE A 133 -10.93 -23.87 -9.76
C ILE A 133 -11.96 -23.05 -8.96
N PHE A 134 -11.53 -22.02 -8.23
CA PHE A 134 -12.46 -21.08 -7.62
C PHE A 134 -13.37 -20.37 -8.63
N VAL A 135 -12.89 -20.10 -9.85
CA VAL A 135 -13.70 -19.41 -10.86
C VAL A 135 -14.97 -20.21 -11.23
N PRO A 136 -14.91 -21.47 -11.70
CA PRO A 136 -16.11 -22.26 -11.97
C PRO A 136 -16.95 -22.52 -10.70
N PHE A 137 -16.32 -22.57 -9.51
CA PHE A 137 -17.04 -22.67 -8.25
C PHE A 137 -17.96 -21.45 -8.03
N GLU A 138 -17.44 -20.24 -8.21
CA GLU A 138 -18.20 -19.00 -8.03
C GLU A 138 -19.30 -18.82 -9.10
N LEU A 139 -19.04 -19.25 -10.35
CA LEU A 139 -20.05 -19.30 -11.41
C LEU A 139 -21.19 -20.27 -11.07
N THR A 140 -20.85 -21.45 -10.52
CA THR A 140 -21.82 -22.45 -10.07
C THR A 140 -22.65 -21.93 -8.90
N ALA A 141 -22.01 -21.28 -7.91
CA ALA A 141 -22.70 -20.67 -6.79
C ALA A 141 -23.67 -19.57 -7.23
N SER A 142 -23.28 -18.77 -8.21
CA SER A 142 -24.15 -17.73 -8.77
C SER A 142 -25.36 -18.33 -9.47
N ALA A 143 -25.19 -19.41 -10.23
CA ALA A 143 -26.30 -20.13 -10.86
C ALA A 143 -27.29 -20.66 -9.81
N LEU A 144 -26.78 -21.27 -8.73
CA LEU A 144 -27.60 -21.75 -7.60
C LEU A 144 -28.40 -20.63 -6.93
N VAL A 145 -27.80 -19.45 -6.74
CA VAL A 145 -28.47 -18.31 -6.11
C VAL A 145 -29.53 -17.72 -7.05
N ILE A 146 -29.32 -17.78 -8.35
CA ILE A 146 -30.29 -17.32 -9.37
C ILE A 146 -31.55 -18.19 -9.41
N GLU A 147 -31.46 -19.48 -9.10
CA GLU A 147 -32.62 -20.38 -9.03
C GLU A 147 -33.68 -19.94 -8.00
N TYR A 148 -33.33 -19.07 -7.05
CA TYR A 148 -34.28 -18.44 -6.13
C TYR A 148 -35.44 -17.72 -6.87
N TRP A 149 -35.16 -17.06 -7.99
CA TRP A 149 -36.19 -16.38 -8.79
C TRP A 149 -36.97 -17.32 -9.72
N ASN A 150 -36.61 -18.61 -9.74
CA ASN A 150 -37.12 -19.61 -10.67
C ASN A 150 -37.18 -19.11 -12.12
N PRO A 151 -36.06 -18.61 -12.68
CA PRO A 151 -36.06 -18.18 -14.07
C PRO A 151 -36.29 -19.42 -14.94
N ASN A 152 -37.28 -19.37 -15.83
CA ASN A 152 -37.53 -20.42 -16.84
C ASN A 152 -36.44 -20.40 -17.94
N VAL A 153 -35.16 -20.38 -17.55
CA VAL A 153 -33.99 -20.23 -18.42
C VAL A 153 -32.92 -21.22 -17.95
N ASN A 154 -32.25 -21.89 -18.88
CA ASN A 154 -31.20 -22.85 -18.57
C ASN A 154 -30.01 -22.16 -17.86
N ASN A 155 -29.48 -22.80 -16.81
CA ASN A 155 -28.33 -22.32 -16.02
C ASN A 155 -27.09 -21.98 -16.89
N ALA A 156 -26.92 -22.65 -18.04
CA ALA A 156 -25.86 -22.34 -19.01
C ALA A 156 -25.85 -20.86 -19.43
N VAL A 157 -27.01 -20.22 -19.58
CA VAL A 157 -27.12 -18.82 -20.01
C VAL A 157 -26.50 -17.90 -18.95
N TRP A 158 -26.86 -18.10 -17.69
CA TRP A 158 -26.34 -17.30 -16.57
C TRP A 158 -24.85 -17.50 -16.38
N ILE A 159 -24.38 -18.76 -16.47
CA ILE A 159 -22.95 -19.09 -16.44
C ILE A 159 -22.21 -18.39 -17.59
N THR A 160 -22.76 -18.39 -18.81
CA THR A 160 -22.16 -17.74 -19.98
C THR A 160 -22.04 -16.24 -19.78
N ILE A 161 -23.12 -15.58 -19.34
CA ILE A 161 -23.17 -14.14 -19.10
C ILE A 161 -22.08 -13.74 -18.10
N MET A 162 -22.02 -14.43 -16.96
CA MET A 162 -21.02 -14.16 -15.94
C MET A 162 -19.60 -14.44 -16.40
N LEU A 163 -19.38 -15.56 -17.11
CA LEU A 163 -18.07 -15.91 -17.64
C LEU A 163 -17.55 -14.83 -18.60
N VAL A 164 -18.37 -14.40 -19.55
CA VAL A 164 -17.99 -13.36 -20.52
C VAL A 164 -17.60 -12.07 -19.80
N MET A 165 -18.34 -11.67 -18.77
CA MET A 165 -18.02 -10.46 -18.02
C MET A 165 -16.75 -10.61 -17.16
N VAL A 166 -16.57 -11.74 -16.48
CA VAL A 166 -15.36 -12.02 -15.67
C VAL A 166 -14.10 -12.03 -16.54
N VAL A 167 -14.16 -12.70 -17.69
CA VAL A 167 -13.05 -12.75 -18.64
C VAL A 167 -12.83 -11.38 -19.26
N GLY A 168 -13.90 -10.69 -19.66
CA GLY A 168 -13.84 -9.33 -20.22
C GLY A 168 -13.14 -8.35 -19.29
N LEU A 169 -13.54 -8.29 -18.02
CA LEU A 169 -12.90 -7.44 -17.00
C LEU A 169 -11.42 -7.79 -16.78
N ASN A 170 -11.06 -9.07 -16.85
CA ASN A 170 -9.67 -9.52 -16.68
C ASN A 170 -8.78 -9.30 -17.90
N LEU A 171 -9.37 -9.04 -19.07
CA LEU A 171 -8.66 -8.61 -20.28
C LEU A 171 -8.44 -7.08 -20.34
N LEU A 172 -9.12 -6.31 -19.48
CA LEU A 172 -8.93 -4.87 -19.36
C LEU A 172 -7.71 -4.50 -18.49
N PRO A 173 -7.19 -3.26 -18.61
CA PRO A 173 -6.15 -2.76 -17.72
C PRO A 173 -6.52 -2.86 -16.24
N VAL A 174 -5.52 -3.14 -15.39
CA VAL A 174 -5.69 -3.37 -13.94
C VAL A 174 -6.44 -2.26 -13.19
N LYS A 175 -6.45 -1.02 -13.71
CA LYS A 175 -7.20 0.09 -13.13
C LYS A 175 -8.71 -0.20 -13.08
N PHE A 176 -9.27 -0.80 -14.14
CA PHE A 176 -10.69 -1.15 -14.19
C PHE A 176 -11.05 -2.26 -13.21
N TYR A 177 -10.17 -3.26 -13.08
CA TYR A 177 -10.29 -4.28 -12.04
C TYR A 177 -10.31 -3.64 -10.64
N GLY A 178 -9.38 -2.73 -10.36
CA GLY A 178 -9.30 -2.04 -9.07
C GLY A 178 -10.54 -1.22 -8.70
N GLU A 179 -11.09 -0.45 -9.65
CA GLU A 179 -12.33 0.32 -9.43
C GLU A 179 -13.54 -0.60 -9.24
N THR A 180 -13.64 -1.67 -10.02
CA THR A 180 -14.75 -2.63 -9.93
C THR A 180 -14.75 -3.34 -8.57
N GLU A 181 -13.59 -3.81 -8.13
CA GLU A 181 -13.44 -4.45 -6.82
C GLU A 181 -13.66 -3.48 -5.66
N PHE A 182 -13.29 -2.20 -5.79
CA PHE A 182 -13.59 -1.19 -4.78
C PHE A 182 -15.10 -1.11 -4.49
N TRP A 183 -15.93 -1.01 -5.54
CA TRP A 183 -17.39 -0.95 -5.39
C TRP A 183 -17.98 -2.27 -4.89
N PHE A 184 -17.53 -3.41 -5.43
CA PHE A 184 -18.02 -4.72 -4.98
C PHE A 184 -17.67 -5.02 -3.52
N ALA A 185 -16.45 -4.69 -3.08
CA ALA A 185 -16.04 -4.82 -1.69
C ALA A 185 -16.89 -3.92 -0.78
N GLY A 186 -17.14 -2.67 -1.18
CA GLY A 186 -18.01 -1.75 -0.43
C GLY A 186 -19.43 -2.30 -0.25
N LEU A 187 -20.02 -2.84 -1.32
CA LEU A 187 -21.35 -3.45 -1.26
C LEU A 187 -21.42 -4.66 -0.32
N LYS A 188 -20.41 -5.56 -0.37
CA LYS A 188 -20.33 -6.75 0.50
C LYS A 188 -20.26 -6.36 1.97
N VAL A 189 -19.45 -5.36 2.31
CA VAL A 189 -19.25 -4.89 3.69
C VAL A 189 -20.51 -4.24 4.23
N LEU A 190 -21.13 -3.34 3.44
CA LEU A 190 -22.39 -2.72 3.81
C LEU A 190 -23.47 -3.78 4.06
N THR A 191 -23.52 -4.79 3.21
CA THR A 191 -24.51 -5.87 3.28
C THR A 191 -24.34 -6.73 4.52
N ILE A 192 -23.12 -7.19 4.83
CA ILE A 192 -22.92 -8.01 6.04
C ILE A 192 -23.20 -7.22 7.32
N VAL A 193 -22.81 -5.93 7.38
CA VAL A 193 -23.14 -5.08 8.53
C VAL A 193 -24.65 -4.90 8.67
N GLY A 194 -25.36 -4.63 7.57
CA GLY A 194 -26.82 -4.54 7.55
C GLY A 194 -27.50 -5.84 7.98
N LEU A 195 -27.01 -6.99 7.53
CA LEU A 195 -27.53 -8.31 7.90
C LEU A 195 -27.30 -8.64 9.39
N LEU A 196 -26.14 -8.27 9.95
CA LEU A 196 -25.89 -8.42 11.39
C LEU A 196 -26.85 -7.57 12.23
N ILE A 197 -27.07 -6.31 11.84
CA ILE A 197 -28.05 -5.42 12.49
C ILE A 197 -29.44 -6.02 12.38
N LEU A 198 -29.83 -6.46 11.18
CA LEU A 198 -31.13 -7.09 10.95
C LEU A 198 -31.34 -8.32 11.83
N SER A 199 -30.34 -9.19 11.97
CA SER A 199 -30.43 -10.35 12.86
C SER A 199 -30.65 -9.97 14.32
N ILE A 200 -30.02 -8.89 14.80
CA ILE A 200 -30.26 -8.37 16.16
C ILE A 200 -31.70 -7.85 16.28
N VAL A 201 -32.19 -7.12 15.29
CA VAL A 201 -33.57 -6.61 15.27
C VAL A 201 -34.57 -7.78 15.29
N LEU A 202 -34.37 -8.79 14.46
CA LEU A 202 -35.22 -9.99 14.41
C LEU A 202 -35.14 -10.82 15.71
N PHE A 203 -33.97 -10.88 16.34
CA PHE A 203 -33.80 -11.56 17.64
C PHE A 203 -34.76 -11.00 18.70
N PHE A 204 -34.94 -9.67 18.73
CA PHE A 204 -35.85 -8.98 19.67
C PHE A 204 -37.28 -8.78 19.15
N GLY A 205 -37.61 -9.31 17.97
CA GLY A 205 -38.96 -9.27 17.38
C GLY A 205 -39.32 -7.99 16.65
N GLY A 206 -38.34 -7.26 16.11
CA GLY A 206 -38.57 -6.09 15.26
C GLY A 206 -38.99 -6.41 13.81
N GLY A 207 -39.34 -7.68 13.51
CA GLY A 207 -39.86 -8.07 12.20
C GLY A 207 -41.36 -7.78 12.03
N PRO A 208 -41.91 -7.86 10.81
CA PRO A 208 -43.34 -7.64 10.54
C PRO A 208 -44.31 -8.52 11.33
N SER A 209 -43.89 -9.74 11.69
CA SER A 209 -44.68 -10.64 12.53
C SER A 209 -44.67 -10.26 14.01
N HIS A 210 -43.83 -9.31 14.43
CA HIS A 210 -43.54 -8.97 15.83
C HIS A 210 -43.13 -10.15 16.73
N GLU A 211 -42.79 -11.29 16.11
CA GLU A 211 -42.37 -12.47 16.84
C GLU A 211 -40.91 -12.39 17.24
N ARG A 212 -40.64 -12.65 18.51
CA ARG A 212 -39.26 -12.72 19.03
C ARG A 212 -38.66 -14.08 18.72
N LEU A 213 -37.57 -14.09 17.94
CA LEU A 213 -36.89 -15.33 17.59
C LEU A 213 -36.06 -15.86 18.76
N TYR A 214 -35.36 -15.01 19.51
CA TYR A 214 -34.39 -15.44 20.52
C TYR A 214 -33.51 -16.60 20.00
N PHE A 215 -33.47 -17.74 20.71
CA PHE A 215 -32.82 -18.98 20.29
C PHE A 215 -33.83 -20.05 19.85
N ARG A 216 -34.95 -19.67 19.23
CA ARG A 216 -36.02 -20.59 18.80
C ARG A 216 -35.47 -21.75 17.97
N TYR A 217 -34.64 -21.46 16.95
CA TYR A 217 -34.08 -22.49 16.07
C TYR A 217 -33.02 -23.39 16.71
N TRP A 218 -32.49 -23.01 17.88
CA TRP A 218 -31.65 -23.89 18.69
C TRP A 218 -32.48 -24.88 19.54
N LYS A 219 -33.76 -24.59 19.77
CA LYS A 219 -34.69 -25.47 20.47
C LYS A 219 -35.49 -26.36 19.49
N ASP A 220 -35.99 -25.77 18.41
CA ASP A 220 -36.77 -26.43 17.38
C ASP A 220 -36.37 -25.88 15.99
N PRO A 221 -35.77 -26.67 15.08
CA PRO A 221 -35.68 -28.14 15.08
C PRO A 221 -34.62 -28.74 16.01
N GLY A 222 -33.79 -27.91 16.66
CA GLY A 222 -32.81 -28.34 17.65
C GLY A 222 -31.39 -27.88 17.36
N ALA A 223 -30.54 -27.92 18.39
CA ALA A 223 -29.20 -27.35 18.36
C ALA A 223 -28.22 -28.13 17.46
N THR A 224 -28.41 -29.44 17.34
CA THR A 224 -27.56 -30.35 16.57
C THR A 224 -28.41 -31.25 15.69
N LYS A 225 -27.84 -31.76 14.60
CA LYS A 225 -28.44 -32.76 13.72
C LYS A 225 -27.58 -34.00 13.63
N GLU A 226 -28.21 -35.09 13.22
CA GLU A 226 -27.57 -36.37 12.91
C GLU A 226 -27.35 -36.47 11.40
N LEU A 227 -26.22 -37.05 10.98
CA LEU A 227 -25.86 -37.21 9.57
C LEU A 227 -25.43 -38.65 9.30
N ILE A 228 -26.03 -39.26 8.27
CA ILE A 228 -25.78 -40.63 7.75
C ILE A 228 -26.16 -41.76 8.71
N VAL A 229 -25.68 -41.73 9.95
CA VAL A 229 -26.01 -42.69 11.02
C VAL A 229 -26.81 -41.99 12.11
N GLN A 230 -27.51 -42.76 12.96
CA GLN A 230 -28.35 -42.21 14.04
C GLN A 230 -27.59 -42.10 15.37
N GLY A 231 -28.13 -41.30 16.29
CA GLY A 231 -27.62 -41.11 17.64
C GLY A 231 -26.30 -40.31 17.69
N ASP A 232 -25.52 -40.52 18.74
CA ASP A 232 -24.31 -39.72 18.99
C ASP A 232 -23.21 -39.90 17.93
N ALA A 233 -23.11 -41.10 17.34
CA ALA A 233 -22.25 -41.31 16.17
C ALA A 233 -22.68 -40.42 14.98
N GLY A 234 -23.99 -40.27 14.78
CA GLY A 234 -24.57 -39.41 13.74
C GLY A 234 -24.27 -37.94 13.96
N ARG A 235 -24.33 -37.50 15.22
CA ARG A 235 -23.96 -36.15 15.64
C ARG A 235 -22.47 -35.90 15.44
N PHE A 236 -21.60 -36.87 15.73
CA PHE A 236 -20.16 -36.76 15.46
C PHE A 236 -19.87 -36.63 13.96
N VAL A 237 -20.50 -37.46 13.13
CA VAL A 237 -20.38 -37.38 11.66
C VAL A 237 -20.86 -36.02 11.15
N ALA A 238 -21.97 -35.51 11.68
CA ALA A 238 -22.49 -34.19 11.35
C ALA A 238 -21.51 -33.08 11.77
N ALA A 239 -20.96 -33.13 12.99
CA ALA A 239 -19.98 -32.17 13.47
C ALA A 239 -18.72 -32.15 12.60
N LEU A 240 -18.17 -33.32 12.26
CA LEU A 240 -16.99 -33.43 11.39
C LEU A 240 -17.27 -32.92 9.97
N SER A 241 -18.41 -33.28 9.37
CA SER A 241 -18.82 -32.79 8.05
C SER A 241 -19.01 -31.26 8.06
N THR A 242 -19.57 -30.72 9.14
CA THR A 242 -19.76 -29.27 9.33
C THR A 242 -18.42 -28.55 9.47
N LEU A 243 -17.46 -29.15 10.17
CA LEU A 243 -16.11 -28.60 10.32
C LEU A 243 -15.39 -28.49 8.97
N LEU A 244 -15.45 -29.55 8.16
CA LEU A 244 -14.86 -29.59 6.81
C LEU A 244 -15.54 -28.60 5.87
N SER A 245 -16.86 -28.47 5.94
CA SER A 245 -17.62 -27.56 5.07
C SER A 245 -17.43 -26.09 5.44
N SER A 246 -17.09 -25.81 6.70
CA SER A 246 -16.85 -24.45 7.22
C SER A 246 -15.54 -23.82 6.76
N VAL A 247 -14.68 -24.53 6.02
CA VAL A 247 -13.35 -24.03 5.64
C VAL A 247 -13.38 -22.96 4.54
N LEU A 248 -14.33 -23.05 3.62
CA LEU A 248 -14.40 -22.23 2.41
C LEU A 248 -14.23 -20.72 2.64
N PRO A 249 -14.89 -20.07 3.63
CA PRO A 249 -14.72 -18.63 3.88
C PRO A 249 -13.29 -18.22 4.25
N PHE A 250 -12.45 -19.16 4.67
CA PHE A 250 -11.11 -18.90 5.18
C PHE A 250 -10.01 -19.24 4.17
N THR A 251 -10.30 -20.06 3.15
CA THR A 251 -9.33 -20.58 2.19
C THR A 251 -8.50 -19.45 1.55
N PHE A 252 -7.17 -19.58 1.61
CA PHE A 252 -6.16 -18.60 1.16
C PHE A 252 -6.20 -17.20 1.81
N SER A 253 -7.05 -16.97 2.82
CA SER A 253 -7.16 -15.66 3.46
C SER A 253 -5.88 -15.20 4.15
N PRO A 254 -5.16 -16.02 4.95
CA PRO A 254 -3.86 -15.64 5.52
C PRO A 254 -2.82 -15.27 4.46
N GLU A 255 -2.77 -16.02 3.36
CA GLU A 255 -1.83 -15.84 2.27
C GLU A 255 -2.04 -14.52 1.52
N MET A 256 -3.28 -14.04 1.42
CA MET A 256 -3.59 -12.70 0.87
C MET A 256 -2.90 -11.59 1.67
N VAL A 257 -2.63 -11.78 2.96
CA VAL A 257 -1.87 -10.81 3.77
C VAL A 257 -0.40 -10.74 3.34
N VAL A 258 0.16 -11.85 2.86
CA VAL A 258 1.52 -11.89 2.27
C VAL A 258 1.56 -11.13 0.96
N VAL A 259 0.59 -11.35 0.08
CA VAL A 259 0.49 -10.61 -1.17
C VAL A 259 0.36 -9.11 -0.89
N THR A 260 -0.48 -8.76 0.09
CA THR A 260 -0.62 -7.37 0.55
C THR A 260 0.69 -6.81 1.12
N ALA A 261 1.53 -7.64 1.77
CA ALA A 261 2.86 -7.23 2.24
C ALA A 261 3.73 -6.72 1.09
N GLY A 262 3.66 -7.35 -0.07
CA GLY A 262 4.41 -6.96 -1.26
C GLY A 262 3.88 -5.72 -1.97
N GLU A 263 2.70 -5.21 -1.60
CA GLU A 263 2.02 -4.08 -2.24
C GLU A 263 1.83 -2.86 -1.32
N VAL A 264 1.94 -3.04 0.01
CA VAL A 264 1.71 -1.98 1.01
C VAL A 264 2.99 -1.21 1.33
N GLN A 265 2.88 0.10 1.55
CA GLN A 265 4.00 0.90 2.08
C GLN A 265 4.35 0.48 3.51
N SER A 266 5.63 0.48 3.86
CA SER A 266 6.13 0.09 5.18
C SER A 266 5.52 -1.21 5.71
N PRO A 267 5.70 -2.36 5.01
CA PRO A 267 5.02 -3.61 5.37
C PRO A 267 5.31 -4.08 6.79
N ARG A 268 6.57 -4.02 7.25
CA ARG A 268 6.97 -4.48 8.60
C ARG A 268 6.15 -3.84 9.71
N ARG A 269 5.76 -2.58 9.50
CA ARG A 269 4.98 -1.77 10.44
C ARG A 269 3.47 -1.82 10.24
N ASN A 270 3.01 -1.98 9.01
CA ASN A 270 1.58 -1.97 8.67
C ASN A 270 0.95 -3.36 8.71
N LEU A 271 1.70 -4.43 8.42
CA LEU A 271 1.22 -5.81 8.50
C LEU A 271 0.72 -6.22 9.89
N PRO A 272 1.37 -5.86 11.01
CA PRO A 272 0.81 -6.16 12.34
C PRO A 272 -0.57 -5.51 12.56
N LYS A 273 -0.81 -4.32 11.98
CA LYS A 273 -2.11 -3.64 12.05
C LYS A 273 -3.14 -4.36 11.18
N ILE A 274 -2.75 -4.78 9.97
CA ILE A 274 -3.59 -5.58 9.07
C ILE A 274 -3.97 -6.91 9.74
N ALA A 275 -3.02 -7.59 10.38
CA ALA A 275 -3.24 -8.82 11.14
C ALA A 275 -4.25 -8.63 12.28
N ARG A 276 -4.17 -7.52 13.02
CA ARG A 276 -5.15 -7.19 14.06
C ARG A 276 -6.54 -6.96 13.50
N ASN A 277 -6.66 -6.31 12.34
CA ASN A 277 -7.95 -6.12 11.68
C ASN A 277 -8.51 -7.46 11.18
N PHE A 278 -7.65 -8.35 10.69
CA PHE A 278 -8.01 -9.72 10.32
C PHE A 278 -8.58 -10.49 11.51
N PHE A 279 -8.00 -10.36 12.70
CA PHE A 279 -8.55 -10.98 13.92
C PHE A 279 -9.99 -10.53 14.20
N TRP A 280 -10.25 -9.21 14.16
CA TRP A 280 -11.61 -8.68 14.33
C TRP A 280 -12.56 -9.15 13.23
N ARG A 281 -12.06 -9.31 12.00
CA ARG A 281 -12.81 -9.87 10.88
C ARG A 281 -13.29 -11.29 11.17
N LEU A 282 -12.43 -12.15 11.74
CA LEU A 282 -12.79 -13.52 12.13
C LEU A 282 -13.94 -13.54 13.15
N ILE A 283 -13.86 -12.65 14.15
CA ILE A 283 -14.86 -12.59 15.21
C ILE A 283 -16.17 -11.99 14.70
N VAL A 284 -16.13 -10.81 14.10
CA VAL A 284 -17.35 -10.05 13.79
C VAL A 284 -18.11 -10.66 12.61
N PHE A 285 -17.43 -10.97 11.50
CA PHE A 285 -18.12 -11.40 10.29
C PHE A 285 -18.33 -12.91 10.22
N TYR A 286 -17.36 -13.73 10.65
CA TYR A 286 -17.50 -15.19 10.55
C TYR A 286 -18.19 -15.79 11.77
N ILE A 287 -17.68 -15.55 12.99
CA ILE A 287 -18.33 -16.04 14.21
C ILE A 287 -19.66 -15.29 14.44
N GLY A 288 -19.65 -13.96 14.40
CA GLY A 288 -20.86 -13.15 14.53
C GLY A 288 -21.87 -13.43 13.42
N GLY A 289 -21.42 -13.59 12.17
CA GLY A 289 -22.29 -13.94 11.05
C GLY A 289 -22.94 -15.31 11.19
N THR A 290 -22.21 -16.33 11.67
CA THR A 290 -22.80 -17.65 11.89
C THR A 290 -23.73 -17.70 13.09
N ILE A 291 -23.46 -16.95 14.16
CA ILE A 291 -24.42 -16.77 15.25
C ILE A 291 -25.70 -16.12 14.73
N ALA A 292 -25.59 -15.04 13.95
CA ALA A 292 -26.71 -14.37 13.33
C ALA A 292 -27.53 -15.31 12.44
N ILE A 293 -26.88 -16.06 11.54
CA ILE A 293 -27.52 -17.10 10.70
C ILE A 293 -28.25 -18.14 11.57
N SER A 294 -27.58 -18.65 12.61
CA SER A 294 -28.11 -19.69 13.49
C SER A 294 -29.37 -19.27 14.24
N VAL A 295 -29.58 -17.96 14.40
CA VAL A 295 -30.72 -17.34 15.09
C VAL A 295 -31.87 -17.08 14.12
N ILE A 296 -31.59 -16.65 12.89
CA ILE A 296 -32.63 -16.22 11.95
C ILE A 296 -33.11 -17.32 11.00
N CYS A 297 -32.35 -18.41 10.86
CA CYS A 297 -32.64 -19.46 9.88
C CYS A 297 -32.76 -20.84 10.56
N PRO A 298 -33.87 -21.58 10.35
CA PRO A 298 -33.98 -22.95 10.82
C PRO A 298 -33.10 -23.91 10.00
N SER A 299 -32.47 -24.87 10.66
CA SER A 299 -31.57 -25.86 10.03
C SER A 299 -32.28 -26.97 9.24
N ASN A 300 -33.60 -27.04 9.30
CA ASN A 300 -34.44 -27.95 8.51
C ASN A 300 -35.19 -27.22 7.39
N ALA A 301 -34.87 -25.95 7.12
CA ALA A 301 -35.50 -25.22 6.01
C ALA A 301 -35.20 -25.92 4.67
N PRO A 302 -36.23 -26.35 3.91
CA PRO A 302 -36.04 -27.05 2.63
C PRO A 302 -35.23 -26.23 1.61
N ALA A 303 -35.32 -24.90 1.71
CA ALA A 303 -34.58 -23.96 0.89
C ALA A 303 -33.04 -24.03 1.09
N LEU A 304 -32.55 -24.55 2.22
CA LEU A 304 -31.10 -24.70 2.48
C LEU A 304 -30.50 -25.93 1.81
N THR A 305 -31.31 -26.96 1.56
CA THR A 305 -30.89 -28.19 0.89
C THR A 305 -31.12 -28.01 -0.61
N SER A 306 -30.11 -27.45 -1.26
CA SER A 306 -30.03 -27.21 -2.71
C SER A 306 -30.39 -28.45 -3.52
N GLY A 307 -31.43 -28.35 -4.36
CA GLY A 307 -31.89 -29.44 -5.23
C GLY A 307 -33.36 -29.39 -5.64
N SER A 308 -34.16 -28.43 -5.15
CA SER A 308 -35.51 -28.15 -5.66
C SER A 308 -35.57 -26.74 -6.24
N SER A 309 -36.25 -26.59 -7.38
CA SER A 309 -36.53 -25.30 -8.02
C SER A 309 -37.11 -24.31 -7.00
N GLY A 310 -36.49 -23.14 -6.80
CA GLY A 310 -36.93 -22.13 -5.84
C GLY A 310 -36.30 -22.20 -4.44
N ALA A 311 -35.29 -23.05 -4.21
CA ALA A 311 -34.52 -23.07 -2.98
C ALA A 311 -33.64 -21.81 -2.83
N ALA A 312 -33.82 -21.06 -1.74
CA ALA A 312 -32.92 -19.97 -1.38
C ALA A 312 -31.61 -20.58 -0.82
N ALA A 313 -30.58 -20.68 -1.67
CA ALA A 313 -29.26 -21.23 -1.31
C ALA A 313 -28.58 -20.47 -0.14
N SER A 314 -28.99 -19.23 0.12
CA SER A 314 -28.45 -18.40 1.20
C SER A 314 -29.33 -18.44 2.47
N PRO A 315 -28.78 -18.79 3.65
CA PRO A 315 -29.54 -18.81 4.90
C PRO A 315 -30.00 -17.40 5.34
N TRP A 316 -29.32 -16.35 4.87
CA TRP A 316 -29.74 -14.96 5.10
C TRP A 316 -31.07 -14.66 4.40
N VAL A 317 -31.17 -15.05 3.12
CA VAL A 317 -32.38 -14.88 2.31
C VAL A 317 -33.53 -15.72 2.89
N VAL A 318 -33.25 -16.96 3.32
CA VAL A 318 -34.23 -17.81 4.01
C VAL A 318 -34.74 -17.13 5.28
N GLY A 319 -33.85 -16.61 6.13
CA GLY A 319 -34.23 -15.94 7.37
C GLY A 319 -35.10 -14.70 7.15
N ILE A 320 -34.77 -13.88 6.15
CA ILE A 320 -35.52 -12.67 5.78
C ILE A 320 -36.91 -13.03 5.26
N LYS A 321 -36.99 -14.04 4.38
CA LYS A 321 -38.26 -14.53 3.84
C LYS A 321 -39.15 -15.10 4.94
N ASN A 322 -38.60 -15.90 5.85
CA ASN A 322 -39.31 -16.45 7.00
C ASN A 322 -39.77 -15.37 7.99
N ALA A 323 -39.02 -14.28 8.12
CA ALA A 323 -39.43 -13.12 8.91
C ALA A 323 -40.55 -12.29 8.26
N GLY A 324 -40.93 -12.59 7.01
CA GLY A 324 -42.01 -11.91 6.29
C GLY A 324 -41.65 -10.51 5.77
N ILE A 325 -40.36 -10.17 5.68
CA ILE A 325 -39.90 -8.86 5.18
C ILE A 325 -39.98 -8.86 3.65
N LYS A 326 -40.96 -8.14 3.10
CA LYS A 326 -41.22 -8.11 1.65
C LYS A 326 -40.10 -7.40 0.90
N GLY A 327 -39.57 -8.03 -0.14
CA GLY A 327 -38.64 -7.44 -1.12
C GLY A 327 -37.17 -7.45 -0.70
N LEU A 328 -36.88 -7.40 0.61
CA LEU A 328 -35.51 -7.42 1.12
C LEU A 328 -34.80 -8.75 0.80
N ASP A 329 -35.53 -9.87 0.83
CA ASP A 329 -35.00 -11.19 0.49
C ASP A 329 -34.48 -11.22 -0.95
N SER A 330 -35.23 -10.68 -1.91
CA SER A 330 -34.81 -10.54 -3.31
C SER A 330 -33.60 -9.61 -3.48
N VAL A 331 -33.57 -8.47 -2.76
CA VAL A 331 -32.44 -7.52 -2.79
C VAL A 331 -31.16 -8.19 -2.27
N ILE A 332 -31.23 -8.87 -1.12
CA ILE A 332 -30.09 -9.58 -0.56
C ILE A 332 -29.66 -10.72 -1.49
N ASN A 333 -30.59 -11.44 -2.09
CA ASN A 333 -30.27 -12.49 -3.06
C ASN A 333 -29.49 -11.92 -4.27
N ALA A 334 -29.90 -10.77 -4.80
CA ALA A 334 -29.17 -10.07 -5.86
C ALA A 334 -27.76 -9.65 -5.42
N VAL A 335 -27.60 -9.15 -4.19
CA VAL A 335 -26.28 -8.85 -3.65
C VAL A 335 -25.42 -10.11 -3.54
N VAL A 336 -25.97 -11.24 -3.10
CA VAL A 336 -25.22 -12.51 -3.03
C VAL A 336 -24.72 -12.95 -4.40
N VAL A 337 -25.52 -12.81 -5.47
CA VAL A 337 -25.08 -13.05 -6.85
C VAL A 337 -23.91 -12.13 -7.23
N THR A 338 -24.01 -10.83 -6.94
CA THR A 338 -22.90 -9.89 -7.23
C THR A 338 -21.65 -10.19 -6.41
N ALA A 339 -21.81 -10.70 -5.19
CA ALA A 339 -20.69 -11.06 -4.31
C ALA A 339 -19.93 -12.28 -4.83
N ALA A 340 -20.66 -13.32 -5.28
CA ALA A 340 -20.09 -14.50 -5.92
C ALA A 340 -19.38 -14.14 -7.23
N TRP A 341 -20.01 -13.29 -8.06
CA TRP A 341 -19.40 -12.81 -9.29
C TRP A 341 -18.11 -12.02 -9.06
N SER A 342 -18.11 -11.09 -8.10
CA SER A 342 -16.89 -10.37 -7.70
C SER A 342 -15.79 -11.31 -7.22
N ALA A 343 -16.13 -12.33 -6.43
CA ALA A 343 -15.16 -13.33 -6.01
C ALA A 343 -14.57 -14.07 -7.22
N GLY A 344 -15.39 -14.51 -8.17
CA GLY A 344 -14.93 -15.15 -9.42
C GLY A 344 -14.00 -14.26 -10.25
N ASN A 345 -14.31 -12.96 -10.34
CA ASN A 345 -13.45 -11.96 -10.99
C ASN A 345 -12.08 -11.83 -10.32
N SER A 346 -12.07 -11.76 -8.98
CA SER A 346 -10.84 -11.72 -8.17
C SER A 346 -10.00 -12.98 -8.32
N PHE A 347 -10.62 -14.16 -8.29
CA PHE A 347 -9.90 -15.43 -8.44
C PHE A 347 -9.33 -15.63 -9.84
N LEU A 348 -10.02 -15.18 -10.92
CA LEU A 348 -9.45 -15.21 -12.26
C LEU A 348 -8.24 -14.27 -12.38
N TYR A 349 -8.34 -13.09 -11.75
CA TYR A 349 -7.22 -12.16 -11.66
C TYR A 349 -6.02 -12.82 -10.96
N LEU A 350 -6.23 -13.39 -9.77
CA LEU A 350 -5.17 -14.07 -9.01
C LEU A 350 -4.59 -15.27 -9.78
N ALA A 351 -5.42 -16.12 -10.40
CA ALA A 351 -4.94 -17.26 -11.17
C ALA A 351 -4.02 -16.85 -12.33
N SER A 352 -4.44 -15.86 -13.12
CA SER A 352 -3.65 -15.38 -14.26
C SER A 352 -2.34 -14.70 -13.83
N ARG A 353 -2.33 -13.97 -12.70
CA ARG A 353 -1.12 -13.31 -12.20
C ARG A 353 -0.15 -14.29 -11.56
N SER A 354 -0.66 -15.32 -10.85
CA SER A 354 0.15 -16.43 -10.36
C SER A 354 0.82 -17.18 -11.51
N LEU A 355 0.09 -17.48 -12.59
CA LEU A 355 0.66 -18.16 -13.76
C LEU A 355 1.70 -17.30 -14.49
N TYR A 356 1.46 -15.99 -14.62
CA TYR A 356 2.44 -15.04 -15.14
C TYR A 356 3.71 -14.99 -14.27
N SER A 357 3.58 -14.86 -12.94
CA SER A 357 4.72 -14.81 -12.01
C SER A 357 5.56 -16.09 -12.08
N MET A 358 4.90 -17.26 -12.09
CA MET A 358 5.60 -18.53 -12.27
C MET A 358 6.35 -18.59 -13.61
N ALA A 359 5.79 -18.03 -14.67
CA ALA A 359 6.46 -17.98 -15.96
C ALA A 359 7.70 -17.08 -15.90
N CYS A 360 7.59 -15.90 -15.27
CA CYS A 360 8.71 -14.99 -14.99
C CYS A 360 9.86 -15.71 -14.27
N GLU A 361 9.55 -16.48 -13.23
CA GLU A 361 10.48 -17.28 -12.42
C GLU A 361 11.04 -18.52 -13.14
N GLY A 362 10.50 -18.90 -14.30
CA GLY A 362 10.87 -20.11 -15.04
C GLY A 362 10.22 -21.40 -14.54
N SER A 363 9.24 -21.29 -13.64
CA SER A 363 8.42 -22.40 -13.11
C SER A 363 7.19 -22.72 -13.98
N ALA A 364 6.91 -21.90 -15.00
CA ALA A 364 5.89 -22.14 -16.02
C ALA A 364 6.41 -21.77 -17.43
N PRO A 365 5.78 -22.28 -18.51
CA PRO A 365 6.17 -21.97 -19.88
C PRO A 365 6.28 -20.47 -20.19
N ARG A 366 7.35 -20.06 -20.88
CA ARG A 366 7.66 -18.65 -21.19
C ARG A 366 6.55 -17.93 -21.96
N ILE A 367 5.68 -18.65 -22.67
CA ILE A 367 4.53 -18.07 -23.38
C ILE A 367 3.64 -17.21 -22.46
N PHE A 368 3.51 -17.58 -21.18
CA PHE A 368 2.67 -16.86 -20.24
C PHE A 368 3.24 -15.52 -19.77
N LYS A 369 4.51 -15.21 -20.09
CA LYS A 369 5.12 -13.88 -19.83
C LYS A 369 4.58 -12.78 -20.73
N ARG A 370 3.93 -13.11 -21.85
CA ARG A 370 3.54 -12.10 -22.85
C ARG A 370 2.42 -11.20 -22.31
N CYS A 371 2.72 -9.91 -22.13
CA CYS A 371 1.70 -8.90 -21.81
C CYS A 371 1.29 -8.04 -23.02
N THR A 372 0.09 -7.46 -22.93
CA THR A 372 -0.35 -6.36 -23.79
C THR A 372 0.40 -5.05 -23.47
N LYS A 373 0.31 -4.03 -24.33
CA LYS A 373 0.89 -2.69 -24.09
C LYS A 373 0.42 -2.03 -22.77
N GLN A 374 -0.74 -2.45 -22.28
CA GLN A 374 -1.34 -1.97 -21.04
C GLN A 374 -0.99 -2.84 -19.80
N GLY A 375 -0.16 -3.88 -19.98
CA GLY A 375 0.34 -4.73 -18.90
C GLY A 375 -0.58 -5.89 -18.51
N VAL A 376 -1.39 -6.40 -19.43
CA VAL A 376 -2.29 -7.55 -19.19
C VAL A 376 -1.65 -8.84 -19.73
N PRO A 377 -1.42 -9.89 -18.90
CA PRO A 377 -0.79 -11.14 -19.34
C PRO A 377 -1.80 -12.03 -20.09
N ILE A 378 -2.03 -11.73 -21.37
CA ILE A 378 -3.19 -12.24 -22.13
C ILE A 378 -3.27 -13.77 -22.19
N TYR A 379 -2.15 -14.46 -22.43
CA TYR A 379 -2.15 -15.93 -22.49
C TYR A 379 -2.36 -16.57 -21.13
N ALA A 380 -1.89 -15.93 -20.05
CA ALA A 380 -2.16 -16.41 -18.70
C ALA A 380 -3.65 -16.23 -18.35
N VAL A 381 -4.27 -15.11 -18.74
CA VAL A 381 -5.71 -14.88 -18.58
C VAL A 381 -6.51 -15.93 -19.35
N ILE A 382 -6.19 -16.17 -20.62
CA ILE A 382 -6.90 -17.17 -21.45
C ILE A 382 -6.76 -18.56 -20.83
N ALA A 383 -5.54 -18.98 -20.48
CA ALA A 383 -5.31 -20.31 -19.89
C ALA A 383 -6.07 -20.50 -18.56
N SER A 384 -6.07 -19.50 -17.67
CA SER A 384 -6.87 -19.54 -16.45
C SER A 384 -8.37 -19.62 -16.72
N SER A 385 -8.86 -18.91 -17.75
CA SER A 385 -10.29 -18.85 -18.09
C SER A 385 -10.83 -20.18 -18.62
N LEU A 386 -9.98 -21.04 -19.19
CA LEU A 386 -10.41 -22.36 -19.68
C LEU A 386 -10.93 -23.27 -18.55
N PHE A 387 -10.42 -23.10 -17.32
CA PHE A 387 -10.93 -23.85 -16.17
C PHE A 387 -12.37 -23.47 -15.82
N SER A 388 -12.80 -22.25 -16.15
CA SER A 388 -14.17 -21.81 -15.92
C SER A 388 -15.21 -22.60 -16.73
N LEU A 389 -14.79 -23.28 -17.81
CA LEU A 389 -15.66 -24.18 -18.57
C LEU A 389 -16.18 -25.36 -17.74
N LEU A 390 -15.50 -25.72 -16.65
CA LEU A 390 -15.98 -26.71 -15.68
C LEU A 390 -17.33 -26.32 -15.06
N ALA A 391 -17.70 -25.03 -15.04
CA ALA A 391 -19.01 -24.59 -14.60
C ALA A 391 -20.14 -25.16 -15.47
N TYR A 392 -19.92 -25.51 -16.73
CA TYR A 392 -20.98 -26.09 -17.59
C TYR A 392 -21.37 -27.52 -17.20
N MET A 393 -20.70 -28.16 -16.23
CA MET A 393 -21.20 -29.41 -15.63
C MET A 393 -22.61 -29.24 -15.04
N ASN A 394 -23.00 -28.02 -14.66
CA ASN A 394 -24.35 -27.67 -14.21
C ASN A 394 -25.46 -27.91 -15.25
N VAL A 395 -25.12 -28.17 -16.51
CA VAL A 395 -26.12 -28.44 -17.57
C VAL A 395 -26.63 -29.88 -17.52
N ASN A 396 -25.77 -30.82 -17.16
CA ASN A 396 -26.07 -32.27 -17.17
C ASN A 396 -26.11 -32.88 -15.77
N SER A 397 -25.81 -32.11 -14.73
CA SER A 397 -25.78 -32.56 -13.34
C SER A 397 -26.49 -31.54 -12.46
N ASN A 398 -26.96 -31.98 -11.29
CA ASN A 398 -27.56 -31.08 -10.32
C ASN A 398 -26.50 -30.06 -9.88
N ALA A 399 -26.88 -28.78 -9.87
CA ALA A 399 -25.98 -27.70 -9.51
C ALA A 399 -25.41 -27.85 -8.08
N ALA A 400 -26.15 -28.49 -7.18
CA ALA A 400 -25.69 -28.83 -5.84
C ALA A 400 -24.53 -29.83 -5.85
N ASP A 401 -24.57 -30.83 -6.73
CA ASP A 401 -23.52 -31.85 -6.83
C ASP A 401 -22.24 -31.23 -7.40
N VAL A 402 -22.37 -30.46 -8.48
CA VAL A 402 -21.25 -29.72 -9.09
C VAL A 402 -20.63 -28.75 -8.08
N PHE A 403 -21.46 -28.03 -7.32
CA PHE A 403 -21.00 -27.18 -6.23
C PHE A 403 -20.18 -27.95 -5.20
N ASN A 404 -20.65 -29.12 -4.75
CA ASN A 404 -19.93 -29.95 -3.78
C ASN A 404 -18.62 -30.52 -4.36
N TRP A 405 -18.59 -30.93 -5.64
CA TRP A 405 -17.36 -31.40 -6.28
C TRP A 405 -16.30 -30.30 -6.36
N LEU A 406 -16.69 -29.10 -6.81
CA LEU A 406 -15.78 -27.96 -6.89
C LEU A 406 -15.34 -27.49 -5.49
N LEU A 407 -16.26 -27.51 -4.51
CA LEU A 407 -15.95 -27.24 -3.10
C LEU A 407 -14.90 -28.20 -2.56
N ASN A 408 -15.01 -29.49 -2.83
CA ASN A 408 -14.04 -30.49 -2.40
C ASN A 408 -12.64 -30.20 -2.96
N LEU A 409 -12.55 -29.88 -4.25
CA LEU A 409 -11.28 -29.55 -4.92
C LEU A 409 -10.63 -28.30 -4.31
N VAL A 410 -11.43 -27.27 -4.03
CA VAL A 410 -10.99 -26.03 -3.38
C VAL A 410 -10.51 -26.28 -1.95
N ASN A 411 -11.28 -27.04 -1.16
CA ASN A 411 -10.95 -27.35 0.23
C ASN A 411 -9.63 -28.11 0.33
N THR A 412 -9.46 -29.15 -0.50
CA THR A 412 -8.20 -29.91 -0.57
C THR A 412 -7.02 -29.00 -0.90
N GLY A 413 -7.18 -28.07 -1.85
CA GLY A 413 -6.14 -27.08 -2.17
C GLY A 413 -5.76 -26.19 -0.98
N GLY A 414 -6.75 -25.67 -0.26
CA GLY A 414 -6.54 -24.86 0.95
C GLY A 414 -5.83 -25.64 2.07
N PHE A 415 -6.24 -26.88 2.34
CA PHE A 415 -5.61 -27.70 3.37
C PHE A 415 -4.14 -28.01 3.05
N ILE A 416 -3.83 -28.39 1.81
CA ILE A 416 -2.44 -28.61 1.38
C ILE A 416 -1.63 -27.32 1.54
N SER A 417 -2.19 -26.16 1.17
CA SER A 417 -1.52 -24.86 1.34
C SER A 417 -1.14 -24.60 2.79
N TRP A 418 -2.06 -24.78 3.74
CA TRP A 418 -1.80 -24.49 5.14
C TRP A 418 -0.87 -25.49 5.82
N VAL A 419 -0.88 -26.75 5.39
CA VAL A 419 0.17 -27.71 5.76
C VAL A 419 1.53 -27.20 5.30
N CYS A 420 1.65 -26.74 4.06
CA CYS A 420 2.90 -26.18 3.55
C CYS A 420 3.30 -24.89 4.28
N CYS A 421 2.37 -24.00 4.60
CA CYS A 421 2.62 -22.80 5.39
C CYS A 421 3.20 -23.15 6.77
N GLY A 422 2.66 -24.18 7.43
CA GLY A 422 3.20 -24.71 8.68
C GLY A 422 4.64 -25.23 8.54
N ILE A 423 4.92 -25.99 7.47
CA ILE A 423 6.28 -26.50 7.17
C ILE A 423 7.25 -25.34 6.98
N ILE A 424 6.87 -24.34 6.17
CA ILE A 424 7.69 -23.16 5.88
C ILE A 424 8.01 -22.41 7.16
N TYR A 425 7.01 -22.16 8.02
CA TYR A 425 7.23 -21.46 9.28
C TYR A 425 8.15 -22.23 10.23
N ILE A 426 7.94 -23.55 10.38
CA ILE A 426 8.79 -24.38 11.24
C ILE A 426 10.25 -24.35 10.75
N ARG A 427 10.48 -24.38 9.43
CA ARG A 427 11.82 -24.28 8.84
C ARG A 427 12.44 -22.89 9.02
N PHE A 428 11.68 -21.83 8.77
CA PHE A 428 12.07 -20.45 9.02
C PHE A 428 12.48 -20.24 10.48
N ARG A 429 11.63 -20.67 11.43
CA ARG A 429 11.90 -20.54 12.86
C ARG A 429 13.17 -21.29 13.27
N LYS A 430 13.34 -22.53 12.79
CA LYS A 430 14.55 -23.32 13.05
C LYS A 430 15.80 -22.64 12.48
N ALA A 431 15.74 -22.06 11.28
CA ALA A 431 16.85 -21.30 10.70
C ALA A 431 17.20 -20.07 11.55
N CYS A 432 16.21 -19.29 12.00
CA CYS A 432 16.42 -18.15 12.87
C CYS A 432 17.11 -18.56 14.19
N ASP A 433 16.66 -19.65 14.81
CA ASP A 433 17.23 -20.13 16.07
C ASP A 433 18.67 -20.67 15.88
N VAL A 434 18.94 -21.41 14.79
CA VAL A 434 20.26 -22.00 14.48
C VAL A 434 21.29 -20.95 14.04
N GLN A 435 20.86 -19.91 13.32
CA GLN A 435 21.72 -18.80 12.89
C GLN A 435 21.85 -17.69 13.95
N ASN A 436 21.34 -17.92 15.17
CA ASN A 436 21.37 -16.99 16.31
C ASN A 436 20.79 -15.61 15.98
N LEU A 437 19.71 -15.57 15.19
CA LEU A 437 19.01 -14.32 14.89
C LEU A 437 18.41 -13.75 16.19
N PRO A 438 18.73 -12.50 16.56
CA PRO A 438 18.21 -11.91 17.78
C PRO A 438 16.69 -11.82 17.71
N LYS A 439 16.01 -12.15 18.81
CA LYS A 439 14.53 -12.15 18.86
C LYS A 439 13.93 -10.76 18.54
N SER A 440 14.69 -9.69 18.74
CA SER A 440 14.32 -8.31 18.39
C SER A 440 14.24 -8.06 16.88
N ALA A 441 14.85 -8.89 16.04
CA ALA A 441 14.77 -8.77 14.58
C ALA A 441 13.38 -9.15 14.02
N LEU A 442 12.59 -9.92 14.79
CA LEU A 442 11.22 -10.29 14.43
C LEU A 442 10.27 -9.19 14.91
N VAL A 443 9.82 -8.35 13.98
CA VAL A 443 8.96 -7.18 14.25
C VAL A 443 7.59 -7.60 14.80
N ALA A 444 7.01 -8.66 14.25
CA ALA A 444 5.85 -9.33 14.83
C ALA A 444 6.28 -10.65 15.45
N ARG A 445 5.77 -10.94 16.64
CA ARG A 445 5.92 -12.24 17.29
C ARG A 445 4.62 -12.62 18.00
N SER A 446 4.20 -13.85 17.82
CA SER A 446 3.03 -14.42 18.46
C SER A 446 3.44 -15.39 19.56
N PHE A 447 2.75 -15.33 20.69
CA PHE A 447 2.91 -16.30 21.77
C PHE A 447 2.41 -17.71 21.38
N LEU A 448 1.58 -17.81 20.34
CA LEU A 448 1.10 -19.09 19.83
C LEU A 448 2.19 -19.86 19.09
N GLN A 449 3.24 -19.19 18.62
CA GLN A 449 4.27 -19.82 17.81
C GLN A 449 5.46 -20.34 18.65
N PRO A 450 6.04 -21.50 18.30
CA PRO A 450 5.77 -22.33 17.11
C PRO A 450 4.68 -23.39 17.29
N VAL A 451 4.13 -23.55 18.50
CA VAL A 451 3.15 -24.62 18.82
C VAL A 451 1.93 -24.58 17.90
N GLY A 452 1.43 -23.38 17.60
CA GLY A 452 0.30 -23.15 16.69
C GLY A 452 0.56 -23.65 15.27
N SER A 453 1.80 -23.55 14.77
CA SER A 453 2.15 -24.11 13.47
C SER A 453 2.17 -25.64 13.46
N TYR A 454 2.61 -26.29 14.54
CA TYR A 454 2.52 -27.74 14.67
C TYR A 454 1.06 -28.22 14.76
N ILE A 455 0.24 -27.54 15.57
CA ILE A 455 -1.21 -27.83 15.66
C ILE A 455 -1.86 -27.66 14.29
N SER A 456 -1.61 -26.54 13.60
CA SER A 456 -2.17 -26.28 12.27
C SER A 456 -1.75 -27.32 11.25
N LEU A 457 -0.47 -27.70 11.24
CA LEU A 457 0.07 -28.71 10.34
C LEU A 457 -0.61 -30.07 10.54
N ILE A 458 -0.77 -30.52 11.78
CA ILE A 458 -1.41 -31.79 12.09
C ILE A 458 -2.91 -31.73 11.78
N MET A 459 -3.59 -30.68 12.24
CA MET A 459 -5.04 -30.55 12.07
C MET A 459 -5.43 -30.40 10.61
N PHE A 460 -4.77 -29.53 9.83
CA PHE A 460 -5.07 -29.41 8.41
C PHE A 460 -4.61 -30.63 7.61
N GLY A 461 -3.54 -31.32 8.02
CA GLY A 461 -3.19 -32.62 7.47
C GLY A 461 -4.31 -33.65 7.67
N LEU A 462 -4.85 -33.74 8.88
CA LEU A 462 -5.97 -34.62 9.20
C LEU A 462 -7.24 -34.23 8.42
N LEU A 463 -7.62 -32.95 8.42
CA LEU A 463 -8.78 -32.45 7.68
C LEU A 463 -8.64 -32.67 6.17
N CYS A 464 -7.43 -32.58 5.63
CA CYS A 464 -7.16 -32.90 4.22
C CYS A 464 -7.48 -34.37 3.90
N LEU A 465 -7.08 -35.30 4.78
CA LEU A 465 -7.38 -36.73 4.62
C LEU A 465 -8.87 -37.03 4.86
N LEU A 466 -9.52 -36.25 5.72
CA LEU A 466 -10.93 -36.41 6.05
C LEU A 466 -11.88 -35.64 5.13
N ASN A 467 -11.40 -34.80 4.20
CA ASN A 467 -12.26 -33.93 3.37
C ASN A 467 -13.42 -34.69 2.69
N GLY A 468 -13.13 -35.87 2.15
CA GLY A 468 -14.12 -36.74 1.50
C GLY A 468 -14.68 -37.87 2.35
N PHE A 469 -14.49 -37.88 3.68
CA PHE A 469 -14.68 -39.09 4.50
C PHE A 469 -16.06 -39.75 4.36
N THR A 470 -17.10 -38.97 4.03
CA THR A 470 -18.45 -39.49 3.85
C THR A 470 -18.58 -40.54 2.74
N VAL A 471 -17.68 -40.54 1.74
CA VAL A 471 -17.70 -41.53 0.65
C VAL A 471 -17.36 -42.94 1.13
N PHE A 472 -16.72 -43.09 2.28
CA PHE A 472 -16.39 -44.39 2.87
C PHE A 472 -17.57 -45.05 3.58
N PHE A 473 -18.69 -44.35 3.74
CA PHE A 473 -19.94 -44.99 4.13
C PHE A 473 -20.55 -45.70 2.91
N PRO A 474 -20.88 -47.01 3.00
CA PRO A 474 -21.41 -47.75 1.86
C PRO A 474 -22.65 -47.12 1.21
N SER A 475 -23.46 -46.41 1.98
CA SER A 475 -24.67 -45.70 1.51
C SER A 475 -24.39 -44.42 0.72
N ARG A 476 -23.13 -43.96 0.66
CA ARG A 476 -22.72 -42.66 0.08
C ARG A 476 -21.53 -42.80 -0.88
N TRP A 477 -21.21 -44.02 -1.31
CA TRP A 477 -20.15 -44.25 -2.29
C TRP A 477 -20.49 -43.62 -3.64
N SER A 478 -19.57 -42.82 -4.16
CA SER A 478 -19.66 -42.23 -5.49
C SER A 478 -18.24 -42.03 -6.01
N VAL A 479 -17.98 -42.51 -7.23
CA VAL A 479 -16.66 -42.35 -7.87
C VAL A 479 -16.36 -40.87 -8.10
N ALA A 480 -17.36 -40.08 -8.48
CA ALA A 480 -17.22 -38.64 -8.66
C ALA A 480 -16.88 -37.93 -7.35
N ASP A 481 -17.57 -38.28 -6.25
CA ASP A 481 -17.31 -37.68 -4.95
C ASP A 481 -15.92 -38.06 -4.43
N PHE A 482 -15.52 -39.33 -4.58
CA PHE A 482 -14.20 -39.82 -4.20
C PHE A 482 -13.08 -39.09 -4.98
N LEU A 483 -13.20 -39.01 -6.30
CA LEU A 483 -12.22 -38.31 -7.13
C LEU A 483 -12.18 -36.82 -6.79
N SER A 484 -13.33 -36.15 -6.68
CA SER A 484 -13.37 -34.72 -6.34
C SER A 484 -12.73 -34.40 -4.99
N ALA A 485 -12.88 -35.27 -3.99
CA ALA A 485 -12.28 -35.09 -2.67
C ALA A 485 -10.78 -35.38 -2.63
N TYR A 486 -10.32 -36.41 -3.35
CA TYR A 486 -8.97 -36.96 -3.15
C TYR A 486 -7.99 -36.74 -4.29
N ILE A 487 -8.41 -36.34 -5.50
CA ILE A 487 -7.51 -36.18 -6.67
C ILE A 487 -6.39 -35.16 -6.44
N GLY A 488 -6.63 -34.14 -5.60
CA GLY A 488 -5.62 -33.13 -5.27
C GLY A 488 -4.39 -33.71 -4.57
N LEU A 489 -4.56 -34.73 -3.71
CA LEU A 489 -3.47 -35.35 -2.97
C LEU A 489 -2.40 -35.98 -3.89
N PRO A 490 -2.72 -36.99 -4.74
CA PRO A 490 -1.74 -37.57 -5.64
C PRO A 490 -1.24 -36.54 -6.66
N LEU A 491 -2.07 -35.60 -7.10
CA LEU A 491 -1.66 -34.57 -8.06
C LEU A 491 -0.47 -33.75 -7.52
N PHE A 492 -0.59 -33.17 -6.33
CA PHE A 492 0.48 -32.33 -5.79
C PHE A 492 1.68 -33.13 -5.29
N ILE A 493 1.47 -34.36 -4.84
CA ILE A 493 2.56 -35.32 -4.57
C ILE A 493 3.36 -35.58 -5.86
N VAL A 494 2.68 -35.89 -6.97
CA VAL A 494 3.33 -36.15 -8.26
C VAL A 494 4.05 -34.90 -8.76
N ILE A 495 3.44 -33.72 -8.72
CA ILE A 495 4.09 -32.46 -9.13
C ILE A 495 5.37 -32.23 -8.32
N TYR A 496 5.33 -32.42 -6.99
CA TYR A 496 6.50 -32.30 -6.14
C TYR A 496 7.60 -33.30 -6.52
N PHE A 497 7.27 -34.59 -6.61
CA PHE A 497 8.25 -35.65 -6.86
C PHE A 497 8.81 -35.64 -8.30
N VAL A 498 8.02 -35.25 -9.30
CA VAL A 498 8.50 -35.08 -10.68
C VAL A 498 9.51 -33.94 -10.76
N HIS A 499 9.18 -32.77 -10.23
CA HIS A 499 10.12 -31.65 -10.18
C HIS A 499 11.38 -32.03 -9.37
N ARG A 500 11.21 -32.75 -8.26
CA ARG A 500 12.31 -33.25 -7.44
C ARG A 500 13.22 -34.21 -8.21
N PHE A 501 12.66 -35.12 -9.01
CA PHE A 501 13.43 -36.06 -9.82
C PHE A 501 14.22 -35.35 -10.92
N LEU A 502 13.60 -34.37 -11.59
CA LEU A 502 14.27 -33.53 -12.59
C LEU A 502 15.38 -32.66 -11.98
N HIS A 503 15.27 -32.33 -10.69
CA HIS A 503 16.26 -31.54 -9.94
C HIS A 503 16.86 -32.35 -8.79
N ARG A 504 17.23 -33.61 -9.07
CA ARG A 504 17.79 -34.55 -8.09
C ARG A 504 19.11 -34.09 -7.45
N ALA A 505 19.82 -33.16 -8.09
CA ALA A 505 21.05 -32.57 -7.57
C ALA A 505 20.81 -31.60 -6.40
N ASP A 506 19.60 -31.03 -6.28
CA ASP A 506 19.26 -30.12 -5.19
C ASP A 506 19.17 -30.90 -3.86
N SER A 507 19.38 -30.23 -2.72
CA SER A 507 19.15 -30.82 -1.40
C SER A 507 17.64 -31.06 -1.14
N TRP A 508 17.30 -32.10 -0.38
CA TRP A 508 15.91 -32.42 -0.02
C TRP A 508 15.23 -31.31 0.78
N ALA A 509 16.01 -30.69 1.66
CA ALA A 509 15.69 -29.44 2.32
C ALA A 509 16.99 -28.65 2.46
N ILE A 510 16.90 -27.33 2.34
CA ILE A 510 18.02 -26.43 2.60
C ILE A 510 18.45 -26.60 4.06
N SER A 511 19.75 -26.72 4.32
CA SER A 511 20.26 -26.82 5.68
C SER A 511 19.87 -25.58 6.47
N SER A 512 19.40 -25.72 7.71
CA SER A 512 18.96 -24.56 8.51
C SER A 512 20.08 -23.52 8.73
N HIS A 513 21.35 -23.91 8.63
CA HIS A 513 22.50 -23.01 8.66
C HIS A 513 22.70 -22.20 7.36
N GLU A 514 22.18 -22.70 6.24
CA GLU A 514 22.34 -22.14 4.89
C GLU A 514 21.07 -21.44 4.38
N VAL A 515 19.96 -21.56 5.10
CA VAL A 515 18.72 -20.86 4.77
C VAL A 515 18.99 -19.36 4.69
N ASP A 516 18.65 -18.77 3.55
CA ASP A 516 18.90 -17.35 3.32
C ASP A 516 17.89 -16.47 4.07
N LEU A 517 18.35 -15.89 5.19
CA LEU A 517 17.62 -14.95 6.02
C LEU A 517 17.99 -13.47 5.76
N LYS A 518 18.95 -13.19 4.86
CA LYS A 518 19.60 -11.87 4.76
C LYS A 518 19.36 -11.16 3.42
N THR A 519 19.31 -11.88 2.30
CA THR A 519 19.16 -11.24 0.98
C THR A 519 17.85 -10.45 0.91
N GLY A 520 17.94 -9.18 0.49
CA GLY A 520 16.82 -8.23 0.46
C GLY A 520 16.51 -7.53 1.79
N LEU A 521 17.12 -7.94 2.92
CA LEU A 521 16.84 -7.34 4.23
C LEU A 521 17.39 -5.90 4.33
N ALA A 522 18.60 -5.66 3.82
CA ALA A 522 19.24 -4.34 3.89
C ALA A 522 18.51 -3.28 3.06
N GLU A 523 17.98 -3.65 1.89
CA GLU A 523 17.13 -2.77 1.07
C GLU A 523 15.84 -2.40 1.81
N LEU A 524 15.23 -3.37 2.49
CA LEU A 524 14.01 -3.15 3.27
C LEU A 524 14.25 -2.33 4.55
N GLU A 525 15.40 -2.51 5.21
CA GLU A 525 15.79 -1.70 6.37
C GLU A 525 16.13 -0.27 5.95
N ALA A 526 16.72 -0.08 4.78
CA ALA A 526 16.95 1.24 4.19
C ALA A 526 15.61 1.94 3.85
N GLU A 527 14.66 1.24 3.22
CA GLU A 527 13.31 1.76 2.96
C GLU A 527 12.58 2.15 4.26
N GLU A 528 12.72 1.36 5.34
CA GLU A 528 12.10 1.65 6.64
C GLU A 528 12.78 2.84 7.37
N SER A 529 14.09 3.04 7.18
CA SER A 529 14.84 4.16 7.79
C SER A 529 14.53 5.53 7.19
N LEU A 530 13.96 5.55 5.97
CA LEU A 530 13.59 6.77 5.24
C LEU A 530 12.19 7.30 5.60
N GLU A 531 11.38 6.56 6.36
CA GLU A 531 10.02 6.98 6.75
C GLU A 531 9.89 7.24 8.27
N GLU A 532 9.49 8.45 8.66
CA GLU A 532 9.23 8.77 10.07
C GLU A 532 8.05 7.94 10.67
N PRO A 533 8.13 7.59 11.97
CA PRO A 533 7.10 6.81 12.64
C PRO A 533 5.78 7.58 12.81
N LYS A 534 4.87 7.51 11.83
CA LYS A 534 3.46 7.98 11.96
C LYS A 534 2.75 7.60 13.29
N GLU A 535 2.32 8.56 14.09
CA GLU A 535 1.68 8.28 15.39
C GLU A 535 0.56 7.20 15.35
N GLY A 536 0.54 6.33 16.36
CA GLY A 536 -0.47 5.26 16.47
C GLY A 536 -1.87 5.79 16.75
N LEU A 537 -2.91 5.01 16.43
CA LEU A 537 -4.32 5.42 16.51
C LEU A 537 -4.73 5.99 17.88
N ARG A 538 -4.11 5.53 18.99
CA ARG A 538 -4.35 6.08 20.34
C ARG A 538 -3.70 7.45 20.55
N ALA A 539 -2.49 7.67 20.03
CA ALA A 539 -1.87 9.00 20.04
C ALA A 539 -2.65 9.94 19.10
N ARG A 540 -3.08 9.44 17.94
CA ARG A 540 -3.94 10.15 16.99
C ARG A 540 -5.34 10.43 17.54
N PHE A 541 -5.95 9.54 18.33
CA PHE A 541 -7.21 9.79 19.04
C PHE A 541 -7.00 10.77 20.19
N LYS A 542 -5.94 10.62 20.99
CA LYS A 542 -5.62 11.54 22.08
C LYS A 542 -5.30 12.94 21.53
N ARG A 543 -4.69 13.03 20.34
CA ARG A 543 -4.38 14.25 19.59
C ARG A 543 -5.59 14.80 18.84
N HIS A 544 -6.49 13.96 18.32
CA HIS A 544 -7.76 14.37 17.72
C HIS A 544 -8.71 14.93 18.78
N TRP A 545 -8.82 14.27 19.94
CA TRP A 545 -9.59 14.79 21.07
C TRP A 545 -8.89 15.95 21.77
N ALA A 546 -7.55 16.00 21.78
CA ALA A 546 -6.83 17.22 22.17
C ALA A 546 -7.11 18.34 21.17
N ALA A 547 -7.12 18.10 19.85
CA ALA A 547 -7.41 19.10 18.82
C ALA A 547 -8.88 19.55 18.78
N VAL A 548 -9.82 18.67 19.16
CA VAL A 548 -11.26 19.01 19.31
C VAL A 548 -11.52 19.79 20.60
N LEU A 549 -10.65 19.64 21.62
CA LEU A 549 -10.71 20.39 22.88
C LEU A 549 -9.73 21.59 22.92
N TRP A 550 -8.93 21.79 21.87
CA TRP A 550 -7.95 22.86 21.76
C TRP A 550 -8.52 23.95 20.87
N GLU A 551 -8.67 25.16 21.42
CA GLU A 551 -9.01 26.37 20.67
C GLU A 551 -8.10 26.53 19.44
N PRO A 552 -8.64 27.02 18.31
CA PRO A 552 -7.95 26.97 17.01
C PRO A 552 -6.62 27.70 17.07
N CYS A 553 -5.49 26.97 16.98
CA CYS A 553 -4.12 27.49 16.80
C CYS A 553 -3.77 28.80 17.56
N ASN A 554 -4.37 29.01 18.73
CA ASN A 554 -4.05 30.11 19.63
C ASN A 554 -3.36 29.49 20.83
N SER A 555 -2.06 29.23 20.68
CA SER A 555 -1.26 28.78 21.81
C SER A 555 -1.08 29.85 22.90
N GLY A 556 -1.63 31.06 22.72
CA GLY A 556 -1.51 32.20 23.63
C GLY A 556 -0.09 32.79 23.75
N ASN A 557 0.86 32.30 22.96
CA ASN A 557 2.29 32.58 23.13
C ASN A 557 2.86 33.64 22.16
N ALA A 558 2.06 34.09 21.18
CA ALA A 558 2.43 35.16 20.26
C ALA A 558 1.17 35.80 19.66
N GLU A 559 1.16 37.13 19.56
CA GLU A 559 0.16 37.87 18.79
C GLU A 559 0.71 38.14 17.39
N VAL A 560 0.06 37.59 16.37
CA VAL A 560 0.50 37.71 14.97
C VAL A 560 -0.37 38.72 14.23
N THR A 561 0.25 39.80 13.76
CA THR A 561 -0.36 40.73 12.80
C THR A 561 0.12 40.38 11.40
N ALA A 562 -0.78 39.89 10.54
CA ALA A 562 -0.45 39.48 9.18
C ALA A 562 -0.94 40.51 8.15
N ILE A 563 -0.06 40.91 7.23
CA ILE A 563 -0.41 41.79 6.12
C ILE A 563 -0.81 40.93 4.92
N LEU A 564 -2.09 40.98 4.54
CA LEU A 564 -2.65 40.22 3.42
C LEU A 564 -3.12 41.20 2.34
N ARG A 565 -2.54 41.12 1.13
CA ARG A 565 -2.97 41.97 0.00
C ARG A 565 -4.03 41.31 -0.88
N SER A 566 -3.69 40.19 -1.51
CA SER A 566 -4.53 39.57 -2.54
C SER A 566 -5.71 38.76 -2.01
N ASN A 567 -5.59 38.18 -0.80
CA ASN A 567 -6.59 37.26 -0.25
C ASN A 567 -7.31 37.83 0.99
N TYR A 568 -7.15 39.13 1.28
CA TYR A 568 -7.65 39.77 2.49
C TYR A 568 -9.15 39.51 2.71
N ASP A 569 -10.01 39.90 1.76
CA ASP A 569 -11.46 39.79 1.91
C ASP A 569 -11.92 38.34 2.11
N LEU A 570 -11.28 37.41 1.40
CA LEU A 570 -11.60 36.00 1.45
C LEU A 570 -11.23 35.39 2.81
N VAL A 571 -10.04 35.70 3.33
CA VAL A 571 -9.56 35.18 4.61
C VAL A 571 -10.24 35.90 5.77
N GLN A 572 -10.54 37.19 5.65
CA GLN A 572 -11.27 37.95 6.66
C GLN A 572 -12.67 37.39 6.88
N THR A 573 -13.37 37.01 5.81
CA THR A 573 -14.73 36.44 5.91
C THR A 573 -14.68 34.97 6.32
N GLN A 574 -13.92 34.14 5.60
CA GLN A 574 -14.02 32.68 5.69
C GLN A 574 -12.84 32.00 6.39
N GLY A 575 -11.73 32.69 6.62
CA GLY A 575 -10.47 32.10 7.09
C GLY A 575 -9.81 31.20 6.06
N TYR A 576 -8.57 30.78 6.36
CA TYR A 576 -7.88 29.74 5.61
C TYR A 576 -8.45 28.36 5.94
N HIS A 577 -8.53 27.52 4.94
CA HIS A 577 -8.70 26.08 5.11
C HIS A 577 -7.34 25.42 4.86
N ILE A 578 -6.74 24.86 5.90
CA ILE A 578 -5.38 24.34 5.89
C ILE A 578 -5.46 22.82 6.00
N GLN A 579 -5.02 22.13 4.96
CA GLN A 579 -4.74 20.70 4.98
C GLN A 579 -3.25 20.51 5.20
N SER A 580 -2.88 20.17 6.43
CA SER A 580 -1.49 20.08 6.87
C SER A 580 -1.13 18.66 7.27
N ILE A 581 0.03 18.19 6.81
CA ILE A 581 0.57 16.92 7.28
C ILE A 581 1.00 16.97 8.76
N ASP A 582 1.38 18.16 9.26
CA ASP A 582 1.85 18.37 10.63
C ASP A 582 0.72 18.71 11.61
N HIS A 583 -0.32 19.39 11.10
CA HIS A 583 -1.39 19.98 11.91
C HIS A 583 -2.79 19.42 11.61
N GLY A 584 -2.93 18.51 10.63
CA GLY A 584 -4.21 17.98 10.21
C GLY A 584 -5.04 18.98 9.39
N GLU A 585 -6.35 18.81 9.39
CA GLU A 585 -7.27 19.69 8.67
C GLU A 585 -7.79 20.79 9.61
N ILE A 586 -7.53 22.05 9.25
CA ILE A 586 -7.91 23.23 10.01
C ILE A 586 -8.82 24.09 9.14
N ALA A 587 -10.07 24.28 9.56
CA ALA A 587 -11.03 25.10 8.84
C ALA A 587 -11.19 26.48 9.47
N GLY A 588 -11.20 27.52 8.64
CA GLY A 588 -11.50 28.88 9.06
C GLY A 588 -10.40 29.55 9.88
N TRP A 589 -9.15 29.10 9.76
CA TRP A 589 -8.03 29.66 10.51
C TRP A 589 -7.72 31.11 10.11
N LYS A 590 -7.46 31.96 11.09
CA LYS A 590 -7.08 33.37 10.88
C LYS A 590 -5.90 33.74 11.79
N PRO A 591 -4.96 34.56 11.32
CA PRO A 591 -4.01 35.27 12.18
C PRO A 591 -4.74 36.07 13.27
N HIS A 592 -4.05 36.38 14.37
CA HIS A 592 -4.61 37.16 15.48
C HIS A 592 -5.15 38.52 15.00
N ARG A 593 -4.40 39.20 14.13
CA ARG A 593 -4.79 40.43 13.46
C ARG A 593 -4.45 40.31 11.97
N MET A 594 -5.30 40.88 11.11
CA MET A 594 -5.10 40.89 9.67
C MET A 594 -5.32 42.29 9.15
N GLU A 595 -4.34 42.81 8.42
CA GLU A 595 -4.39 44.14 7.82
C GLU A 595 -4.12 44.06 6.32
N ARG A 596 -4.70 44.99 5.56
CA ARG A 596 -4.50 45.04 4.11
C ARG A 596 -3.22 45.79 3.75
N TYR A 597 -2.92 46.84 4.50
CA TYR A 597 -1.79 47.73 4.28
C TYR A 597 -0.89 47.76 5.51
N LEU A 598 0.36 48.17 5.32
CA LEU A 598 1.35 48.21 6.39
C LEU A 598 1.00 49.30 7.40
N GLU A 599 0.55 50.45 6.90
CA GLU A 599 0.17 51.63 7.67
C GLU A 599 -0.88 51.30 8.73
N ASP A 600 -1.85 50.46 8.37
CA ASP A 600 -2.89 49.96 9.29
C ASP A 600 -2.31 49.00 10.33
N ALA A 601 -1.28 48.22 9.97
CA ALA A 601 -0.61 47.32 10.91
C ALA A 601 0.22 48.08 11.96
N LEU A 602 0.76 49.26 11.63
CA LEU A 602 1.63 50.03 12.52
C LEU A 602 0.93 50.45 13.83
N GLN A 603 -0.40 50.58 13.85
CA GLN A 603 -1.18 50.89 15.05
C GLN A 603 -1.08 49.79 16.13
N HIS A 604 -0.67 48.58 15.75
CA HIS A 604 -0.52 47.43 16.62
C HIS A 604 0.92 47.24 17.13
N GLY A 605 1.86 48.05 16.66
CA GLY A 605 3.25 48.04 17.09
C GLY A 605 3.49 48.79 18.41
N PRO A 606 4.73 48.83 18.90
CA PRO A 606 5.93 48.27 18.26
C PRO A 606 6.00 46.75 18.32
N PHE A 607 6.62 46.14 17.31
CA PHE A 607 6.72 44.67 17.18
C PHE A 607 8.04 44.15 17.73
N ASP A 608 8.00 43.04 18.48
CA ASP A 608 9.20 42.33 18.94
C ASP A 608 9.96 41.70 17.77
N PHE A 609 9.21 41.12 16.81
CA PHE A 609 9.76 40.49 15.62
C PHE A 609 9.03 40.98 14.37
N VAL A 610 9.80 41.28 13.31
CA VAL A 610 9.26 41.47 11.96
C VAL A 610 9.73 40.31 11.09
N LEU A 611 8.79 39.43 10.76
CA LEU A 611 9.02 38.23 9.95
C LEU A 611 8.85 38.54 8.46
N VAL A 612 9.91 38.38 7.70
CA VAL A 612 9.93 38.53 6.24
C VAL A 612 9.85 37.15 5.61
N ALA A 613 8.62 36.76 5.22
CA ALA A 613 8.32 35.48 4.56
C ALA A 613 7.77 35.66 3.11
N MET A 614 7.82 36.88 2.59
CA MET A 614 7.56 37.15 1.17
C MET A 614 8.74 36.67 0.31
N LYS A 615 8.55 36.55 -1.00
CA LYS A 615 9.66 36.24 -1.91
C LYS A 615 10.74 37.33 -1.85
N ASN A 616 11.98 36.99 -2.19
CA ASN A 616 13.03 38.00 -2.33
C ASN A 616 13.26 38.32 -3.82
N LEU A 617 12.75 39.47 -4.25
CA LEU A 617 12.75 39.93 -5.64
C LEU A 617 13.40 41.33 -5.75
N PRO A 618 14.73 41.44 -5.58
CA PRO A 618 15.42 42.73 -5.55
C PRO A 618 15.36 43.50 -6.89
N ASP A 619 15.05 42.80 -7.98
CA ASP A 619 14.77 43.36 -9.31
C ASP A 619 13.34 43.94 -9.44
N VAL A 620 12.46 43.68 -8.47
CA VAL A 620 11.06 44.13 -8.47
C VAL A 620 10.77 45.11 -7.34
N TYR A 621 11.29 44.88 -6.13
CA TYR A 621 11.09 45.75 -4.97
C TYR A 621 12.22 45.65 -3.95
N SER A 622 12.31 46.67 -3.09
CA SER A 622 13.24 46.74 -1.96
C SER A 622 12.56 46.26 -0.68
N ILE A 623 13.06 45.17 -0.08
CA ILE A 623 12.60 44.70 1.23
C ILE A 623 12.84 45.74 2.34
N PRO A 624 14.03 46.38 2.44
CA PRO A 624 14.24 47.45 3.41
C PRO A 624 13.18 48.55 3.36
N ASP A 625 12.79 48.99 2.17
CA ASP A 625 11.78 50.04 2.02
C ASP A 625 10.39 49.57 2.45
N ILE A 626 10.07 48.29 2.20
CA ILE A 626 8.78 47.69 2.59
C ILE A 626 8.68 47.57 4.11
N ILE A 627 9.71 47.07 4.80
CA ILE A 627 9.59 46.78 6.24
C ILE A 627 9.97 47.96 7.11
N GLY A 628 10.71 48.94 6.59
CA GLY A 628 11.27 50.07 7.34
C GLY A 628 10.30 50.77 8.29
N PRO A 629 9.05 51.08 7.88
CA PRO A 629 8.08 51.71 8.77
C PRO A 629 7.73 50.89 10.02
N ALA A 630 7.90 49.56 10.01
CA ALA A 630 7.62 48.68 11.14
C ALA A 630 8.85 48.38 12.03
N ILE A 631 10.05 48.85 11.65
CA ILE A 631 11.27 48.57 12.41
C ILE A 631 11.46 49.62 13.51
N ALA A 632 11.28 49.20 14.77
CA ALA A 632 11.62 49.98 15.96
C ALA A 632 12.98 49.53 16.54
N PRO A 633 13.63 50.30 17.44
CA PRO A 633 14.93 49.92 18.03
C PRO A 633 14.95 48.54 18.72
N GLN A 634 13.83 48.11 19.29
CA GLN A 634 13.68 46.81 19.96
C GLN A 634 13.35 45.66 18.99
N THR A 635 13.02 45.96 17.73
CA THR A 635 12.54 44.96 16.77
C THR A 635 13.70 44.10 16.28
N SER A 636 13.51 42.78 16.33
CA SER A 636 14.37 41.81 15.64
C SER A 636 13.80 41.48 14.27
N ILE A 637 14.63 41.55 13.23
CA ILE A 637 14.24 41.23 11.85
C ILE A 637 14.50 39.75 11.60
N VAL A 638 13.52 39.02 11.06
CA VAL A 638 13.64 37.57 10.80
C VAL A 638 13.41 37.29 9.33
N LEU A 639 14.43 36.79 8.63
CA LEU A 639 14.35 36.46 7.21
C LEU A 639 14.05 34.98 7.03
N VAL A 640 12.90 34.63 6.46
CA VAL A 640 12.53 33.25 6.10
C VAL A 640 12.28 33.20 4.60
N GLN A 641 13.36 33.29 3.83
CA GLN A 641 13.34 33.46 2.38
C GLN A 641 14.37 32.56 1.70
N ASN A 642 14.15 32.26 0.42
CA ASN A 642 15.10 31.52 -0.40
C ASN A 642 16.28 32.39 -0.85
N GLY A 643 17.35 31.72 -1.28
CA GLY A 643 18.53 32.36 -1.83
C GLY A 643 19.65 32.62 -0.81
N ILE A 644 20.72 33.23 -1.30
CA ILE A 644 21.92 33.63 -0.54
C ILE A 644 22.15 35.13 -0.66
N ASP A 645 23.01 35.67 0.22
CA ASP A 645 23.37 37.09 0.28
C ASP A 645 22.15 38.02 0.41
N ILE A 646 21.16 37.61 1.21
CA ILE A 646 19.91 38.35 1.42
C ILE A 646 19.95 39.22 2.69
N GLU A 647 20.89 38.93 3.58
CA GLU A 647 21.12 39.60 4.85
C GLU A 647 21.84 40.96 4.73
N PRO A 648 22.89 41.12 3.89
CA PRO A 648 23.68 42.35 3.87
C PRO A 648 22.87 43.63 3.60
N PRO A 649 21.92 43.67 2.64
CA PRO A 649 21.11 44.88 2.41
C PRO A 649 20.27 45.28 3.63
N LEU A 650 19.82 44.31 4.43
CA LEU A 650 19.03 44.57 5.64
C LEU A 650 19.92 45.03 6.80
N LEU A 651 21.12 44.47 6.93
CA LEU A 651 22.10 44.92 7.92
C LEU A 651 22.58 46.35 7.64
N GLU A 652 22.74 46.72 6.37
CA GLU A 652 23.10 48.08 5.96
C GLU A 652 21.98 49.08 6.25
N ALA A 653 20.73 48.73 5.95
CA ALA A 653 19.57 49.59 6.20
C ALA A 653 19.21 49.71 7.68
N PHE A 654 19.37 48.63 8.46
CA PHE A 654 18.99 48.56 9.88
C PHE A 654 20.17 48.12 10.76
N PRO A 655 21.26 48.90 10.83
CA PRO A 655 22.48 48.48 11.51
C PRO A 655 22.32 48.39 13.04
N ASN A 656 21.26 48.99 13.60
CA ASN A 656 20.97 49.01 15.04
C ASN A 656 19.91 47.97 15.45
N ASN A 657 19.66 46.95 14.63
CA ASN A 657 18.68 45.90 14.91
C ASN A 657 19.35 44.52 14.86
N ILE A 658 18.78 43.56 15.61
CA ILE A 658 19.20 42.16 15.54
C ILE A 658 18.59 41.55 14.27
N LEU A 659 19.41 40.86 13.50
CA LEU A 659 19.02 40.19 12.27
C LEU A 659 19.10 38.67 12.45
N LEU A 660 18.00 37.98 12.23
CA LEU A 660 17.90 36.53 12.24
C LEU A 660 17.71 36.02 10.81
N SER A 661 18.44 34.98 10.46
CA SER A 661 18.43 34.35 9.15
C SER A 661 17.92 32.93 9.26
N GLY A 662 16.87 32.65 8.48
CA GLY A 662 16.14 31.40 8.46
C GLY A 662 16.17 30.73 7.08
N VAL A 663 16.36 29.42 7.07
CA VAL A 663 16.27 28.56 5.89
C VAL A 663 15.07 27.63 6.07
N PRO A 664 13.93 27.92 5.42
CA PRO A 664 12.74 27.08 5.53
C PRO A 664 12.90 25.84 4.67
N LEU A 665 12.49 24.68 5.16
CA LEU A 665 12.29 23.45 4.40
C LEU A 665 10.81 23.12 4.59
N ILE A 666 9.99 23.53 3.63
CA ILE A 666 8.53 23.44 3.70
C ILE A 666 7.95 23.32 2.29
N GLY A 667 6.92 22.49 2.16
CA GLY A 667 6.13 22.30 0.94
C GLY A 667 4.71 22.81 1.20
N CYS A 668 4.38 23.95 0.60
CA CYS A 668 3.07 24.56 0.79
C CYS A 668 2.55 25.20 -0.50
N GLU A 669 1.31 24.87 -0.86
CA GLU A 669 0.60 25.45 -1.98
C GLU A 669 -0.64 26.20 -1.49
N LEU A 670 -0.74 27.48 -1.85
CA LEU A 670 -1.91 28.31 -1.59
C LEU A 670 -2.71 28.53 -2.88
N ASN A 671 -4.00 28.21 -2.83
CA ASN A 671 -4.98 28.50 -3.87
C ASN A 671 -6.22 29.18 -3.26
N GLY A 672 -6.25 30.52 -3.31
CA GLY A 672 -7.28 31.30 -2.63
C GLY A 672 -7.19 31.13 -1.12
N ARG A 673 -8.20 30.50 -0.50
CA ARG A 673 -8.22 30.18 0.93
C ARG A 673 -7.75 28.75 1.25
N GLU A 674 -7.60 27.91 0.23
CA GLU A 674 -7.22 26.51 0.39
C GLU A 674 -5.70 26.40 0.43
N MET A 675 -5.16 25.95 1.56
CA MET A 675 -3.73 25.77 1.80
C MET A 675 -3.43 24.28 1.94
N LEU A 676 -2.61 23.75 1.04
CA LEU A 676 -2.09 22.40 1.13
C LEU A 676 -0.65 22.46 1.63
N HIS A 677 -0.43 22.00 2.86
CA HIS A 677 0.88 21.85 3.47
C HIS A 677 1.26 20.37 3.48
N ASN A 678 2.16 19.96 2.59
CA ASN A 678 2.39 18.58 2.20
C ASN A 678 3.79 18.04 2.50
N ASP A 679 4.72 18.88 2.97
CA ASP A 679 6.03 18.47 3.53
C ASP A 679 6.19 19.03 4.95
N PRO A 680 7.02 18.44 5.83
CA PRO A 680 7.14 18.89 7.21
C PRO A 680 7.70 20.31 7.31
N ASP A 681 7.18 21.13 8.22
CA ASP A 681 7.67 22.49 8.48
C ASP A 681 8.94 22.46 9.35
N ILE A 682 10.09 22.57 8.69
CA ILE A 682 11.40 22.64 9.34
C ILE A 682 12.08 23.96 9.02
N LEU A 683 12.37 24.77 10.03
CA LEU A 683 13.15 26.00 9.93
C LEU A 683 14.55 25.79 10.52
N GLN A 684 15.60 26.02 9.73
CA GLN A 684 16.95 26.19 10.27
C GLN A 684 17.17 27.68 10.54
N LEU A 685 17.59 28.07 11.74
CA LEU A 685 17.65 29.47 12.17
C LEU A 685 18.98 29.80 12.84
N ALA A 686 19.62 30.91 12.47
CA ALA A 686 20.70 31.51 13.25
C ALA A 686 20.60 33.03 13.21
N TYR A 687 21.36 33.72 14.07
CA TYR A 687 21.52 35.16 13.93
C TYR A 687 22.56 35.45 12.85
N TRP A 688 22.38 36.53 12.11
CA TRP A 688 23.41 37.08 11.25
C TRP A 688 24.29 38.03 12.07
N PRO A 689 25.62 37.84 12.13
CA PRO A 689 26.47 38.61 13.03
C PRO A 689 26.34 40.12 12.83
N ASN A 690 25.88 40.82 13.88
CA ASN A 690 25.91 42.28 13.94
C ASN A 690 26.91 42.72 15.04
N PRO A 691 27.98 43.47 14.68
CA PRO A 691 29.02 43.87 15.63
C PRO A 691 28.54 44.84 16.74
N LYS A 692 27.36 45.44 16.59
CA LYS A 692 26.78 46.33 17.62
C LYS A 692 26.14 45.59 18.79
N PHE A 693 25.97 44.28 18.69
CA PHE A 693 25.33 43.45 19.72
C PHE A 693 26.27 42.36 20.20
N THR A 694 26.16 41.98 21.48
CA THR A 694 26.91 40.82 21.97
C THR A 694 26.35 39.53 21.36
N PRO A 695 27.17 38.47 21.22
CA PRO A 695 26.67 37.15 20.80
C PRO A 695 25.53 36.63 21.69
N GLU A 696 25.56 36.98 22.98
CA GLU A 696 24.51 36.60 23.95
C GLU A 696 23.16 37.25 23.63
N ASN A 697 23.13 38.54 23.30
CA ASN A 697 21.89 39.23 22.92
C ASN A 697 21.28 38.62 21.65
N GLN A 698 22.10 38.33 20.66
CA GLN A 698 21.66 37.77 19.38
C GLN A 698 21.18 36.31 19.52
N THR A 699 21.89 35.51 20.32
CA THR A 699 21.48 34.13 20.65
C THR A 699 20.17 34.09 21.43
N THR A 700 19.97 35.06 22.35
CA THR A 700 18.72 35.19 23.11
C THR A 700 17.54 35.50 22.19
N ALA A 701 17.71 36.41 21.22
CA ALA A 701 16.68 36.70 20.22
C ALA A 701 16.35 35.46 19.34
N CYS A 702 17.36 34.71 18.92
CA CYS A 702 17.19 33.42 18.22
C CYS A 702 16.37 32.43 19.04
N ALA A 703 16.72 32.23 20.31
CA ALA A 703 16.02 31.31 21.21
C ALA A 703 14.57 31.75 21.47
N ALA A 704 14.34 33.06 21.62
CA ALA A 704 13.02 33.62 21.79
C ALA A 704 12.13 33.36 20.55
N PHE A 705 12.63 33.62 19.34
CA PHE A 705 11.90 33.34 18.10
C PHE A 705 11.67 31.83 17.90
N ALA A 706 12.70 31.01 18.10
CA ALA A 706 12.58 29.56 17.96
C ALA A 706 11.55 28.96 18.93
N ARG A 707 11.42 29.51 20.14
CA ARG A 707 10.37 29.11 21.11
C ARG A 707 8.97 29.45 20.60
N ILE A 708 8.81 30.60 19.94
CA ILE A 708 7.53 30.99 19.33
C ILE A 708 7.22 30.06 18.14
N TYR A 709 8.21 29.79 17.28
CA TYR A 709 8.05 28.99 16.07
C TYR A 709 7.82 27.49 16.33
N ASN A 710 8.50 26.91 17.33
CA ASN A 710 8.35 25.48 17.69
C ASN A 710 6.97 25.10 18.26
N ASN A 711 6.02 26.03 18.27
CA ASN A 711 4.71 25.83 18.84
C ASN A 711 3.76 25.15 17.83
N GLY A 712 2.86 24.30 18.32
CA GLY A 712 1.83 23.67 17.48
C GLY A 712 2.30 22.54 16.56
N GLY A 713 3.59 22.19 16.51
CA GLY A 713 4.11 21.02 15.78
C GLY A 713 5.19 21.32 14.73
N ALA A 714 5.47 22.59 14.42
CA ALA A 714 6.58 22.98 13.54
C ALA A 714 7.94 22.85 14.25
N LYS A 715 9.03 22.67 13.49
CA LYS A 715 10.37 22.44 14.04
C LYS A 715 11.37 23.51 13.62
N CYS A 716 11.74 24.38 14.56
CA CYS A 716 12.81 25.37 14.40
C CYS A 716 14.10 24.91 15.10
N ASN A 717 15.12 24.59 14.31
CA ASN A 717 16.44 24.18 14.78
C ASN A 717 17.40 25.37 14.75
N ILE A 718 18.01 25.70 15.89
CA ILE A 718 19.02 26.76 15.97
C ILE A 718 20.35 26.21 15.45
N GLN A 719 20.97 26.94 14.53
CA GLN A 719 22.22 26.58 13.88
C GLN A 719 23.34 27.58 14.21
N THR A 720 24.57 27.14 14.07
CA THR A 720 25.76 27.99 14.24
C THR A 720 26.26 28.59 12.93
N ASP A 721 26.08 27.89 11.81
CA ASP A 721 26.46 28.35 10.48
C ASP A 721 25.26 28.30 9.52
N ILE A 722 24.47 29.37 9.51
CA ILE A 722 23.30 29.47 8.62
C ILE A 722 23.70 29.59 7.14
N SER A 723 24.87 30.17 6.85
CA SER A 723 25.36 30.29 5.49
C SER A 723 25.57 28.91 4.85
N TRP A 724 26.11 27.95 5.61
CA TRP A 724 26.24 26.58 5.13
C TRP A 724 24.88 25.97 4.75
N PHE A 725 23.84 26.16 5.58
CA PHE A 725 22.48 25.67 5.26
C PHE A 725 21.87 26.36 4.05
N ARG A 726 22.13 27.66 3.85
CA ARG A 726 21.69 28.37 2.64
C ARG A 726 22.36 27.81 1.40
N TRP A 727 23.68 27.65 1.40
CA TRP A 727 24.41 27.04 0.29
C TRP A 727 23.97 25.61 0.03
N ARG A 728 23.74 24.80 1.07
CA ARG A 728 23.20 23.44 0.92
C ARG A 728 21.85 23.45 0.22
N LYS A 729 20.92 24.32 0.63
CA LYS A 729 19.61 24.45 -0.01
C LYS A 729 19.73 24.99 -1.44
N LEU A 730 20.71 25.86 -1.69
CA LEU A 730 20.98 26.45 -3.00
C LEU A 730 21.37 25.40 -4.03
N ILE A 731 22.08 24.33 -3.63
CA ILE A 731 22.41 23.21 -4.53
C ILE A 731 21.14 22.69 -5.22
N TRP A 732 20.03 22.56 -4.48
CA TRP A 732 18.75 22.11 -5.03
C TRP A 732 17.99 23.24 -5.76
N ASN A 733 17.97 24.45 -5.20
CA ASN A 733 17.24 25.58 -5.80
C ASN A 733 17.83 26.05 -7.14
N ALA A 734 19.15 26.16 -7.24
CA ALA A 734 19.81 26.58 -8.48
C ALA A 734 19.87 25.44 -9.53
N SER A 735 19.50 24.20 -9.16
CA SER A 735 19.40 23.05 -10.08
C SER A 735 17.94 22.64 -10.33
N PHE A 736 17.37 21.74 -9.53
CA PHE A 736 16.02 21.20 -9.71
C PHE A 736 14.96 22.30 -9.82
N ASN A 737 14.91 23.25 -8.88
CA ASN A 737 13.90 24.31 -8.91
C ASN A 737 14.00 25.15 -10.20
N THR A 738 15.23 25.49 -10.60
CA THR A 738 15.52 26.27 -11.81
C THR A 738 15.15 25.53 -13.09
N VAL A 739 15.58 24.28 -13.26
CA VAL A 739 15.31 23.53 -14.50
C VAL A 739 13.83 23.17 -14.61
N CYS A 740 13.15 22.87 -13.48
CA CYS A 740 11.68 22.73 -13.46
C CYS A 740 11.00 24.02 -13.91
N ALA A 741 11.47 25.17 -13.43
CA ALA A 741 10.93 26.47 -13.81
C ALA A 741 11.13 26.78 -15.29
N ILE A 742 12.23 26.37 -15.92
CA ILE A 742 12.47 26.58 -17.36
C ILE A 742 11.62 25.63 -18.21
N THR A 743 11.59 24.35 -17.87
CA THR A 743 11.00 23.29 -18.70
C THR A 743 9.50 23.07 -18.48
N ASN A 744 8.95 23.58 -17.38
CA ASN A 744 7.61 23.25 -16.87
C ASN A 744 7.42 21.76 -16.55
N LEU A 745 8.49 20.96 -16.47
CA LEU A 745 8.45 19.57 -16.01
C LEU A 745 8.65 19.52 -14.48
N ASP A 746 7.99 18.57 -13.81
CA ASP A 746 8.26 18.27 -12.40
C ASP A 746 9.62 17.57 -12.21
N SER A 747 10.09 17.48 -10.96
CA SER A 747 11.43 16.96 -10.63
C SER A 747 11.66 15.52 -11.10
N GLY A 748 10.61 14.69 -11.18
CA GLY A 748 10.71 13.31 -11.67
C GLY A 748 10.62 13.23 -13.19
N ALA A 749 9.84 14.11 -13.82
CA ALA A 749 9.71 14.18 -15.28
C ALA A 749 11.00 14.68 -15.95
N ILE A 750 11.74 15.58 -15.31
CA ILE A 750 13.10 15.93 -15.76
C ILE A 750 14.02 14.71 -15.71
N GLN A 751 13.93 13.90 -14.66
CA GLN A 751 14.73 12.69 -14.52
C GLN A 751 14.34 11.62 -15.56
N ASP A 752 13.04 11.46 -15.87
CA ASP A 752 12.57 10.64 -17.01
C ASP A 752 13.17 11.09 -18.34
N ALA A 753 13.24 12.40 -18.55
CA ALA A 753 13.75 13.00 -19.78
C ALA A 753 15.29 12.94 -19.89
N GLY A 754 15.98 12.32 -18.94
CA GLY A 754 17.45 12.26 -18.91
C GLY A 754 18.12 13.58 -18.51
N GLY A 755 17.38 14.51 -17.91
CA GLY A 755 17.87 15.82 -17.47
C GLY A 755 18.79 15.76 -16.24
N LEU A 756 18.82 14.63 -15.52
CA LEU A 756 19.58 14.48 -14.28
C LEU A 756 21.09 14.70 -14.50
N ASP A 757 21.69 13.94 -15.40
CA ASP A 757 23.14 14.01 -15.62
C ASP A 757 23.56 15.14 -16.57
N THR A 758 22.62 15.63 -17.38
CA THR A 758 22.87 16.62 -18.44
C THR A 758 22.59 18.06 -18.03
N LEU A 759 21.67 18.30 -17.09
CA LEU A 759 21.26 19.64 -16.65
C LEU A 759 21.42 19.82 -15.13
N ILE A 760 20.92 18.86 -14.34
CA ILE A 760 20.84 18.99 -12.88
C ILE A 760 22.21 18.85 -12.22
N ARG A 761 22.93 17.74 -12.44
CA ARG A 761 24.25 17.52 -11.82
C ARG A 761 25.29 18.57 -12.22
N PRO A 762 25.38 19.03 -13.49
CA PRO A 762 26.26 20.13 -13.85
C PRO A 762 25.94 21.43 -13.09
N ALA A 763 24.66 21.79 -12.95
CA ALA A 763 24.26 22.96 -12.17
C ALA A 763 24.62 22.80 -10.68
N MET A 764 24.41 21.61 -10.09
CA MET A 764 24.82 21.33 -8.71
C MET A 764 26.34 21.47 -8.52
N ARG A 765 27.15 20.98 -9.47
CA ARG A 765 28.61 21.10 -9.42
C ARG A 765 29.06 22.56 -9.41
N ASP A 766 28.47 23.39 -10.26
CA ASP A 766 28.77 24.83 -10.30
C ASP A 766 28.49 25.49 -8.94
N VAL A 767 27.32 25.20 -8.32
CA VAL A 767 26.99 25.74 -6.98
C VAL A 767 28.00 25.28 -5.93
N VAL A 768 28.34 23.98 -5.91
CA VAL A 768 29.30 23.41 -4.96
C VAL A 768 30.70 24.01 -5.16
N ALA A 769 31.12 24.26 -6.39
CA ALA A 769 32.41 24.88 -6.69
C ALA A 769 32.49 26.30 -6.10
N VAL A 770 31.43 27.10 -6.26
CA VAL A 770 31.37 28.45 -5.67
C VAL A 770 31.30 28.38 -4.16
N ALA A 771 30.47 27.51 -3.59
CA ALA A 771 30.34 27.36 -2.15
C ALA A 771 31.68 26.99 -1.51
N ARG A 772 32.42 26.05 -2.12
CA ARG A 772 33.75 25.63 -1.67
C ARG A 772 34.75 26.78 -1.72
N ALA A 773 34.76 27.57 -2.78
CA ALA A 773 35.60 28.77 -2.87
C ALA A 773 35.21 29.86 -1.85
N ALA A 774 33.93 29.93 -1.47
CA ALA A 774 33.43 30.83 -0.44
C ALA A 774 33.67 30.31 0.99
N GLY A 775 34.30 29.15 1.16
CA GLY A 775 34.65 28.56 2.46
C GLY A 775 33.63 27.58 3.02
N HIS A 776 32.61 27.18 2.25
CA HIS A 776 31.61 26.19 2.67
C HIS A 776 31.93 24.82 2.09
N ILE A 777 32.35 23.90 2.94
CA ILE A 777 32.76 22.55 2.54
C ILE A 777 31.56 21.60 2.67
N PHE A 778 31.33 20.82 1.62
CA PHE A 778 30.37 19.73 1.58
C PHE A 778 31.10 18.39 1.40
N SER A 779 30.44 17.29 1.80
CA SER A 779 30.92 15.93 1.50
C SER A 779 31.03 15.70 0.00
N ASP A 780 31.87 14.77 -0.41
CA ASP A 780 32.04 14.44 -1.83
C ASP A 780 30.76 13.77 -2.39
N GLU A 781 29.94 13.19 -1.53
CA GLU A 781 28.66 12.55 -1.84
C GLU A 781 27.47 13.52 -1.92
N ILE A 782 27.64 14.82 -1.61
CA ILE A 782 26.52 15.78 -1.48
C ILE A 782 25.60 15.86 -2.71
N LEU A 783 26.14 15.63 -3.91
CA LEU A 783 25.35 15.60 -5.15
C LEU A 783 24.44 14.37 -5.18
N ASP A 784 24.96 13.21 -4.82
CA ASP A 784 24.20 11.97 -4.77
C ASP A 784 23.17 12.02 -3.64
N ASP A 785 23.51 12.62 -2.50
CA ASP A 785 22.56 12.87 -1.41
C ASP A 785 21.40 13.76 -1.87
N MET A 786 21.68 14.83 -2.62
CA MET A 786 20.65 15.75 -3.13
C MET A 786 19.73 15.09 -4.17
N VAL A 787 20.28 14.20 -5.00
CA VAL A 787 19.52 13.41 -5.97
C VAL A 787 18.70 12.34 -5.27
N ALA A 788 19.27 11.62 -4.31
CA ALA A 788 18.58 10.62 -3.51
C ALA A 788 17.43 11.25 -2.69
N PHE A 789 17.62 12.48 -2.19
CA PHE A 789 16.58 13.26 -1.52
C PHE A 789 15.45 13.72 -2.48
N THR A 790 15.68 13.65 -3.79
CA THR A 790 14.70 14.02 -4.83
C THR A 790 14.38 12.80 -5.72
N PRO A 791 13.82 11.72 -5.14
CA PRO A 791 13.57 10.50 -5.91
C PRO A 791 12.60 10.79 -7.04
N LYS A 792 12.81 10.10 -8.16
CA LYS A 792 12.06 10.28 -9.40
C LYS A 792 10.54 10.11 -9.21
N GLU A 793 10.14 9.28 -8.25
CA GLU A 793 8.75 8.97 -7.91
C GLU A 793 8.05 10.13 -7.19
N ALA A 794 8.80 11.04 -6.56
CA ALA A 794 8.24 12.14 -5.78
C ALA A 794 7.51 13.19 -6.64
N ARG A 795 7.90 13.34 -7.92
CA ARG A 795 7.23 14.24 -8.90
C ARG A 795 6.95 15.63 -8.34
N LEU A 796 7.94 16.22 -7.66
CA LEU A 796 7.78 17.48 -6.94
C LEU A 796 7.67 18.65 -7.91
N LYS A 797 6.79 19.61 -7.61
CA LYS A 797 6.67 20.88 -8.32
C LYS A 797 7.32 22.01 -7.50
N PRO A 798 8.52 22.48 -7.86
CA PRO A 798 9.23 23.48 -7.08
C PRO A 798 8.63 24.89 -7.17
N SER A 799 8.99 25.77 -6.23
CA SER A 799 8.41 27.12 -6.11
C SER A 799 8.52 27.98 -7.36
N MET A 800 9.69 28.06 -8.01
CA MET A 800 9.85 28.87 -9.22
C MET A 800 9.11 28.26 -10.43
N GLN A 801 8.87 26.95 -10.44
CA GLN A 801 8.01 26.33 -11.46
C GLN A 801 6.56 26.77 -11.29
N VAL A 802 6.05 26.77 -10.06
CA VAL A 802 4.69 27.27 -9.76
C VAL A 802 4.55 28.72 -10.22
N ASP A 803 5.58 29.54 -10.02
CA ASP A 803 5.60 30.93 -10.44
C ASP A 803 5.67 31.12 -11.95
N ALA A 804 6.55 30.38 -12.63
CA ALA A 804 6.65 30.40 -14.08
C ALA A 804 5.32 30.00 -14.74
N VAL A 805 4.65 28.96 -14.21
CA VAL A 805 3.34 28.50 -14.70
C VAL A 805 2.25 29.55 -14.44
N ARG A 806 2.33 30.26 -13.30
CA ARG A 806 1.42 31.35 -12.94
C ARG A 806 1.83 32.72 -13.52
N GLN A 807 2.88 32.77 -14.34
CA GLN A 807 3.43 33.99 -14.93
C GLN A 807 3.76 35.08 -13.89
N LYS A 808 4.28 34.67 -12.73
CA LYS A 808 4.71 35.57 -11.65
C LYS A 808 6.23 35.76 -11.64
N PRO A 809 6.73 36.89 -11.12
CA PRO A 809 8.16 37.06 -10.88
C PRO A 809 8.73 35.96 -9.99
N MET A 810 9.94 35.50 -10.34
CA MET A 810 10.69 34.41 -9.73
C MET A 810 11.93 34.94 -9.00
N GLU A 811 12.43 34.19 -8.02
CA GLU A 811 13.59 34.57 -7.18
C GLU A 811 14.94 34.39 -7.90
N ILE A 812 15.05 34.90 -9.14
CA ILE A 812 16.19 34.68 -10.05
C ILE A 812 17.49 35.25 -9.47
N GLU A 813 17.45 36.50 -9.00
CA GLU A 813 18.66 37.20 -8.52
C GLU A 813 19.26 36.52 -7.28
N VAL A 814 18.44 36.12 -6.33
CA VAL A 814 18.94 35.56 -5.05
C VAL A 814 19.29 34.07 -5.13
N ILE A 815 18.72 33.34 -6.10
CA ILE A 815 19.02 31.91 -6.32
C ILE A 815 20.16 31.70 -7.33
N LEU A 816 20.27 32.53 -8.37
CA LEU A 816 21.30 32.38 -9.43
C LEU A 816 22.20 33.61 -9.56
N GLY A 817 21.65 34.82 -9.50
CA GLY A 817 22.43 36.05 -9.69
C GLY A 817 23.53 36.22 -8.62
N ASN A 818 23.19 36.09 -7.35
CA ASN A 818 24.11 36.22 -6.22
C ASN A 818 25.23 35.18 -6.22
N PRO A 819 24.99 33.86 -6.39
CA PRO A 819 26.09 32.91 -6.49
C PRO A 819 26.98 33.16 -7.72
N ILE A 820 26.44 33.64 -8.85
CA ILE A 820 27.25 34.03 -10.02
C ILE A 820 28.13 35.26 -9.71
N LYS A 821 27.60 36.26 -9.01
CA LYS A 821 28.39 37.43 -8.55
C LYS A 821 29.53 36.98 -7.62
N THR A 822 29.24 36.06 -6.71
CA THR A 822 30.24 35.47 -5.81
C THR A 822 31.28 34.64 -6.57
N ALA A 823 30.86 33.85 -7.57
CA ALA A 823 31.76 33.11 -8.45
C ALA A 823 32.75 34.04 -9.17
N LYS A 824 32.27 35.15 -9.73
CA LYS A 824 33.10 36.16 -10.40
C LYS A 824 34.09 36.82 -9.45
N LYS A 825 33.66 37.15 -8.24
CA LYS A 825 34.54 37.73 -7.20
C LYS A 825 35.65 36.77 -6.79
N LEU A 826 35.37 35.47 -6.76
CA LEU A 826 36.30 34.43 -6.31
C LEU A 826 37.07 33.75 -7.47
N GLY A 827 36.84 34.15 -8.72
CA GLY A 827 37.50 33.56 -9.89
C GLY A 827 37.07 32.13 -10.22
N VAL A 828 35.85 31.72 -9.85
CA VAL A 828 35.28 30.39 -10.13
C VAL A 828 34.44 30.42 -11.41
N LEU A 829 34.68 29.48 -12.33
CA LEU A 829 33.87 29.32 -13.53
C LEU A 829 32.58 28.54 -13.22
N VAL A 830 31.43 29.08 -13.63
CA VAL A 830 30.10 28.48 -13.42
C VAL A 830 29.24 28.54 -14.70
N PRO A 831 29.69 27.91 -15.80
CA PRO A 831 29.07 28.06 -17.11
C PRO A 831 27.62 27.56 -17.16
N THR A 832 27.27 26.53 -16.38
CA THR A 832 25.91 26.00 -16.32
C THR A 832 24.98 26.97 -15.62
N LEU A 833 25.41 27.55 -14.49
CA LEU A 833 24.60 28.55 -13.78
C LEU A 833 24.41 29.82 -14.61
N GLU A 834 25.44 30.32 -15.29
CA GLU A 834 25.32 31.50 -16.16
C GLU A 834 24.35 31.26 -17.32
N PHE A 835 24.36 30.06 -17.90
CA PHE A 835 23.43 29.65 -18.93
C PHE A 835 21.98 29.58 -18.41
N LEU A 836 21.76 28.88 -17.28
CA LEU A 836 20.43 28.75 -16.67
C LEU A 836 19.87 30.10 -16.21
N TYR A 837 20.71 30.97 -15.66
CA TYR A 837 20.34 32.33 -15.29
C TYR A 837 19.81 33.12 -16.49
N SER A 838 20.54 33.10 -17.61
CA SER A 838 20.15 33.80 -18.84
C SER A 838 18.83 33.29 -19.42
N LEU A 839 18.63 31.96 -19.40
CA LEU A 839 17.36 31.34 -19.82
C LEU A 839 16.19 31.75 -18.92
N LEU A 840 16.38 31.72 -17.60
CA LEU A 840 15.33 32.05 -16.65
C LEU A 840 14.95 33.54 -16.73
N GLN A 841 15.93 34.44 -16.91
CA GLN A 841 15.68 35.86 -17.18
C GLN A 841 14.86 36.06 -18.45
N THR A 842 15.23 35.39 -19.54
CA THR A 842 14.50 35.46 -20.81
C THR A 842 13.07 34.94 -20.64
N LYS A 843 12.88 33.83 -19.90
CA LYS A 843 11.57 33.27 -19.60
C LYS A 843 10.72 34.25 -18.78
N GLN A 844 11.27 34.83 -17.72
CA GLN A 844 10.56 35.83 -16.92
C GLN A 844 10.18 37.06 -17.75
N TRP A 845 11.11 37.56 -18.57
CA TRP A 845 10.86 38.66 -19.48
C TRP A 845 9.69 38.37 -20.44
N SER A 846 9.60 37.13 -20.95
CA SER A 846 8.56 36.73 -21.90
C SER A 846 7.14 36.89 -21.37
N PHE A 847 6.88 36.73 -20.07
CA PHE A 847 5.51 36.90 -19.54
C PHE A 847 5.30 38.18 -18.74
N LEU A 848 6.35 38.90 -18.35
CA LEU A 848 6.21 40.21 -17.70
C LEU A 848 6.11 41.38 -18.70
N ASN A 849 6.59 41.19 -19.93
CA ASN A 849 6.70 42.27 -20.92
C ASN A 849 6.02 42.01 -22.26
N LEU A 850 5.45 40.83 -22.53
CA LEU A 850 4.69 40.57 -23.77
C LEU A 850 3.18 40.92 -23.65
N GLU A 851 2.68 41.20 -22.44
CA GLU A 851 1.30 41.68 -22.20
C GLU A 851 1.23 43.20 -21.86
N LYS A 852 2.36 43.90 -21.91
CA LYS A 852 2.43 45.37 -21.99
C LYS A 852 2.65 45.78 -23.44
#